data_AF-A0A6A6KD05-F1
#
_entry.id   AF-A0A6A6KD05-F1
#
_cell.length_a   1.000
_cell.length_b   1.000
_cell.length_c   1.000
_cell.angle_alpha   90.00
_cell.angle_beta   90.00
_cell.angle_gamma   90.00
#
_symmetry.space_group_name_H-M   'P 1'
#
loop_
_entity.id
_entity.type
_entity.pdbx_description
1 polymer ?
#
loop_
_entity_poly.entity_id
_entity_poly.type
_entity_poly.pdbx_seq_one_letter_code
_entity_poly.pdbx_strand_id
1 'polypeptide(L)'
;MISYAISLEETFEALRTFEVLGLDKKPDISLPACRSVMETLASSSSVSKDLFYALKVNGILKCEISEEVFEGVVSKIQAAVSSASLLLDFYHSIGSLVLIKDQTSKDDLHLGDTEGIFHSIKALSQSDGRWRYSSNKPESSTFAAGLALEALAGVVLLSSSEIDQSLIATTKNDILKLFDSIEKYDDGALYFDEKLVDAHEHQGPLSTTSSVVRGLTAFAAVSSGNLNLPGDKIVGLAKFFLGIGIPGDAKDLFNQMDSLACLESNRVSIPLILSLPATVLSLTKKDMLKVKVNTVLGSNAPPLTVKLVRVLSSDSKDTSIFENQELKFDPESEEYLLDALPKSVDVGNYILFLRLDLAGENLVSLSANHLQKLHLAFQLTTLLGHAFEPHQAILKLRHETGVEHIFLVANSGKKFEIVLDFLGLVEKFFYLSGKYDIQLTVGDAVMENSFLSALGTIELDLPEPPEKAPRPPTQPVEPYSRYGPRAEISHIFRAPDKRPPKELSLTFLGFTLLPFIGFLVGLLRLGVNLKNFPSSSVPAIFAILFHLGIAAVLLLYVLFWLKVSIRPFILRSQLYSCVKDRTQVDRELESLRRDKQLRIFKLNTGQDDHAIMFLDDYLSQMEHFMKRMEEKKQGDLEVFDWFRNHVIDVNLEPSIDHQELCLLLSHGGKVKDDHISLLINAGLLTRQLIDPNMFWFAVPNIGSVLKGLSQCTKKAWSCKVGTHGHLKIWEKGTLSLLNRRRYKEIMLAPLEKKCLRFSPLDMRFHLRDLIGSGHLKTVNTPTGLVVRVSKD
;
A
#
# COMPACT_ATOMS: atom_id res chain seq x y z
N MET A 1 -32.24 -24.34 -5.43
CA MET A 1 -30.80 -24.03 -5.29
C MET A 1 -30.25 -24.59 -3.97
N ILE A 2 -30.72 -25.76 -3.48
CA ILE A 2 -30.15 -26.43 -2.30
C ILE A 2 -30.45 -27.94 -2.46
N SER A 3 -29.46 -28.74 -2.87
CA SER A 3 -29.61 -30.21 -3.07
C SER A 3 -28.28 -30.98 -3.01
N TYR A 4 -27.19 -30.38 -2.50
CA TYR A 4 -25.92 -31.07 -2.28
C TYR A 4 -25.43 -30.71 -0.87
N ALA A 5 -24.85 -31.70 -0.18
CA ALA A 5 -24.44 -31.63 1.23
C ALA A 5 -23.81 -30.28 1.58
N ILE A 6 -24.55 -29.46 2.33
CA ILE A 6 -24.11 -28.13 2.78
C ILE A 6 -23.24 -28.33 4.01
N SER A 7 -22.10 -27.65 4.08
CA SER A 7 -21.29 -27.64 5.30
C SER A 7 -22.03 -26.94 6.44
N LEU A 8 -21.77 -27.31 7.71
CA LEU A 8 -22.36 -26.62 8.86
C LEU A 8 -21.92 -25.14 8.94
N GLU A 9 -20.73 -24.82 8.40
CA GLU A 9 -20.22 -23.46 8.25
C GLU A 9 -21.11 -22.61 7.34
N GLU A 10 -21.32 -23.04 6.09
CA GLU A 10 -22.21 -22.33 5.15
C GLU A 10 -23.66 -22.25 5.66
N THR A 11 -24.12 -23.30 6.37
CA THR A 11 -25.45 -23.31 7.00
C THR A 11 -25.57 -22.20 8.05
N PHE A 12 -24.56 -22.04 8.91
CA PHE A 12 -24.52 -20.95 9.88
C PHE A 12 -24.45 -19.59 9.22
N GLU A 13 -23.55 -19.41 8.24
CA GLU A 13 -23.39 -18.13 7.51
C GLU A 13 -24.71 -17.67 6.89
N ALA A 14 -25.46 -18.60 6.27
CA ALA A 14 -26.78 -18.31 5.71
C ALA A 14 -27.83 -17.96 6.77
N LEU A 15 -27.93 -18.76 7.85
CA LEU A 15 -28.89 -18.55 8.93
C LEU A 15 -28.67 -17.21 9.64
N ARG A 16 -27.41 -16.88 9.94
CA ARG A 16 -27.05 -15.61 10.58
C ARG A 16 -27.35 -14.42 9.67
N THR A 17 -27.10 -14.54 8.37
CA THR A 17 -27.47 -13.51 7.40
C THR A 17 -28.99 -13.26 7.38
N PHE A 18 -29.80 -14.32 7.40
CA PHE A 18 -31.26 -14.17 7.45
C PHE A 18 -31.77 -13.56 8.74
N GLU A 19 -31.16 -13.89 9.88
CA GLU A 19 -31.47 -13.30 11.18
C GLU A 19 -31.19 -11.80 11.20
N VAL A 20 -30.01 -11.37 10.71
CA VAL A 20 -29.64 -9.95 10.62
C VAL A 20 -30.57 -9.16 9.69
N LEU A 21 -31.02 -9.78 8.60
CA LEU A 21 -31.96 -9.16 7.65
C LEU A 21 -33.42 -9.16 8.14
N GLY A 22 -33.74 -9.78 9.28
CA GLY A 22 -35.10 -9.87 9.81
C GLY A 22 -36.05 -10.68 8.92
N LEU A 23 -35.54 -11.69 8.21
CA LEU A 23 -36.36 -12.52 7.32
C LEU A 23 -37.00 -13.68 8.11
N ASP A 24 -38.28 -13.53 8.47
CA ASP A 24 -39.05 -14.51 9.28
C ASP A 24 -39.25 -15.89 8.63
N LYS A 25 -38.99 -16.03 7.32
CA LYS A 25 -39.09 -17.32 6.63
C LYS A 25 -37.85 -18.15 6.90
N LYS A 26 -37.81 -18.83 8.05
CA LYS A 26 -36.87 -19.95 8.26
C LYS A 26 -37.10 -20.97 7.14
N PRO A 27 -36.12 -21.25 6.26
CA PRO A 27 -36.31 -22.21 5.18
C PRO A 27 -36.58 -23.61 5.77
N ASP A 28 -37.17 -24.53 4.99
CA ASP A 28 -37.38 -25.97 5.32
C ASP A 28 -36.08 -26.76 5.66
N ILE A 29 -34.96 -26.06 5.87
CA ILE A 29 -33.65 -26.59 6.20
C ILE A 29 -33.48 -26.94 7.68
N SER A 30 -34.42 -26.57 8.56
CA SER A 30 -34.28 -26.77 10.01
C SER A 30 -34.13 -28.25 10.38
N LEU A 31 -34.97 -29.13 9.83
CA LEU A 31 -34.94 -30.58 10.07
C LEU A 31 -33.63 -31.24 9.62
N PRO A 32 -33.16 -31.09 8.36
CA PRO A 32 -31.89 -31.68 7.95
C PRO A 32 -30.69 -31.05 8.68
N ALA A 33 -30.69 -29.74 8.94
CA ALA A 33 -29.62 -29.09 9.68
C ALA A 33 -29.54 -29.59 11.13
N CYS A 34 -30.68 -29.71 11.84
CA CYS A 34 -30.71 -30.26 13.19
C CYS A 34 -30.22 -31.71 13.24
N ARG A 35 -30.52 -32.54 12.23
CA ARG A 35 -29.97 -33.89 12.13
C ARG A 35 -28.44 -33.87 12.04
N SER A 36 -27.88 -33.04 11.17
CA SER A 36 -26.42 -32.91 11.02
C SER A 36 -25.75 -32.36 12.27
N VAL A 37 -26.39 -31.43 12.98
CA VAL A 37 -25.93 -30.93 14.29
C VAL A 37 -25.88 -32.07 15.31
N MET A 38 -26.96 -32.86 15.44
CA MET A 38 -27.00 -34.00 16.37
C MET A 38 -25.94 -35.05 16.03
N GLU A 39 -25.78 -35.41 14.76
CA GLU A 39 -24.76 -36.38 14.31
C GLU A 39 -23.33 -35.88 14.61
N THR A 40 -23.06 -34.60 14.44
CA THR A 40 -21.74 -34.00 14.67
C THR A 40 -21.39 -33.92 16.15
N LEU A 41 -22.36 -33.53 16.99
CA LEU A 41 -22.19 -33.41 18.44
C LEU A 41 -22.12 -34.78 19.13
N ALA A 42 -22.84 -35.77 18.63
CA ALA A 42 -22.78 -37.15 19.14
C ALA A 42 -21.53 -37.91 18.66
N SER A 43 -20.88 -37.48 17.57
CA SER A 43 -19.69 -38.14 17.04
C SER A 43 -18.46 -37.92 17.92
N SER A 44 -17.79 -39.02 18.28
CA SER A 44 -16.53 -38.96 19.01
C SER A 44 -15.35 -38.44 18.17
N SER A 45 -15.43 -38.52 16.83
CA SER A 45 -14.34 -38.15 15.89
C SER A 45 -14.42 -36.72 15.34
N SER A 46 -15.44 -35.94 15.71
CA SER A 46 -15.62 -34.56 15.22
C SER A 46 -14.45 -33.64 15.60
N VAL A 47 -13.99 -32.83 14.65
CA VAL A 47 -12.93 -31.83 14.86
C VAL A 47 -13.51 -30.60 15.55
N SER A 48 -12.72 -29.85 16.32
CA SER A 48 -13.18 -28.65 17.04
C SER A 48 -13.90 -27.63 16.15
N LYS A 49 -13.50 -27.51 14.87
CA LYS A 49 -14.17 -26.65 13.88
C LYS A 49 -15.63 -27.07 13.63
N ASP A 50 -15.86 -28.36 13.42
CA ASP A 50 -17.20 -28.88 13.10
C ASP A 50 -18.12 -28.77 14.31
N LEU A 51 -17.59 -29.04 15.52
CA LEU A 51 -18.30 -28.83 16.78
C LEU A 51 -18.70 -27.36 16.96
N PHE A 52 -17.79 -26.44 16.67
CA PHE A 52 -18.03 -25.00 16.78
C PHE A 52 -19.18 -24.53 15.87
N TYR A 53 -19.16 -24.93 14.60
CA TYR A 53 -20.24 -24.56 13.68
C TYR A 53 -21.54 -25.30 13.99
N ALA A 54 -21.50 -26.56 14.46
CA ALA A 54 -22.69 -27.26 14.93
C ALA A 54 -23.38 -26.49 16.08
N LEU A 55 -22.60 -26.00 17.06
CA LEU A 55 -23.10 -25.21 18.18
C LEU A 55 -23.64 -23.85 17.74
N LYS A 56 -22.98 -23.18 16.78
CA LYS A 56 -23.46 -21.92 16.20
C LYS A 56 -24.80 -22.08 15.48
N VAL A 57 -24.95 -23.15 14.67
CA VAL A 57 -26.24 -23.48 14.03
C VAL A 57 -27.30 -23.78 15.09
N ASN A 58 -26.93 -24.53 16.13
CA ASN A 58 -27.86 -24.84 17.23
C ASN A 58 -28.34 -23.60 17.98
N GLY A 59 -27.49 -22.58 18.15
CA GLY A 59 -27.86 -21.31 18.79
C GLY A 59 -29.03 -20.60 18.09
N ILE A 60 -29.13 -20.73 16.75
CA ILE A 60 -30.18 -20.10 15.94
C ILE A 60 -31.41 -21.02 15.78
N LEU A 61 -31.18 -22.30 15.47
CA LEU A 61 -32.26 -23.25 15.21
C LEU A 61 -32.89 -23.83 16.49
N LYS A 62 -32.17 -23.81 17.62
CA LYS A 62 -32.57 -24.38 18.91
C LYS A 62 -33.04 -25.83 18.78
N CYS A 63 -32.19 -26.69 18.21
CA CYS A 63 -32.48 -28.10 18.06
C CYS A 63 -32.56 -28.80 19.43
N GLU A 64 -33.39 -29.84 19.54
CA GLU A 64 -33.53 -30.63 20.76
C GLU A 64 -32.31 -31.55 20.95
N ILE A 65 -31.43 -31.19 21.88
CA ILE A 65 -30.20 -31.93 22.20
C ILE A 65 -30.21 -32.28 23.69
N SER A 66 -29.89 -33.53 24.04
CA SER A 66 -29.83 -33.96 25.43
C SER A 66 -28.63 -33.35 26.17
N GLU A 67 -28.80 -33.07 27.46
CA GLU A 67 -27.72 -32.51 28.30
C GLU A 67 -26.48 -33.41 28.36
N GLU A 68 -26.66 -34.74 28.31
CA GLU A 68 -25.56 -35.71 28.30
C GLU A 68 -24.60 -35.51 27.11
N VAL A 69 -25.14 -35.12 25.95
CA VAL A 69 -24.33 -34.84 24.75
C VAL A 69 -23.52 -33.57 24.97
N PHE A 70 -24.10 -32.54 25.58
CA PHE A 70 -23.35 -31.31 25.93
C PHE A 70 -22.23 -31.60 26.93
N GLU A 71 -22.47 -32.40 27.97
CA GLU A 71 -21.42 -32.76 28.96
C GLU A 71 -20.25 -33.52 28.32
N GLY A 72 -20.54 -34.46 27.42
CA GLY A 72 -19.52 -35.17 26.65
C GLY A 72 -18.70 -34.24 25.74
N VAL A 73 -19.37 -33.29 25.09
CA VAL A 73 -18.74 -32.29 24.21
C VAL A 73 -17.90 -31.30 25.02
N VAL A 74 -18.38 -30.81 26.16
CA VAL A 74 -17.63 -29.92 27.08
C VAL A 74 -16.32 -30.57 27.50
N SER A 75 -16.37 -31.82 27.96
CA SER A 75 -15.17 -32.55 28.42
C SER A 75 -14.14 -32.68 27.30
N LYS A 76 -14.60 -32.97 26.08
CA LYS A 76 -13.74 -33.07 24.88
C LYS A 76 -13.12 -31.72 24.51
N ILE A 77 -13.89 -30.64 24.56
CA ILE A 77 -13.41 -29.31 24.21
C ILE A 77 -12.44 -28.78 25.28
N GLN A 78 -12.69 -28.99 26.57
CA GLN A 78 -11.77 -28.59 27.63
C GLN A 78 -10.40 -29.28 27.49
N ALA A 79 -10.38 -30.56 27.11
CA ALA A 79 -9.14 -31.27 26.80
C ALA A 79 -8.44 -30.71 25.54
N ALA A 80 -9.20 -30.31 24.51
CA ALA A 80 -8.67 -29.66 23.31
C ALA A 80 -8.07 -28.28 23.60
N VAL A 81 -8.73 -27.45 24.41
CA VAL A 81 -8.21 -26.13 24.83
C VAL A 81 -6.88 -26.28 25.57
N SER A 82 -6.80 -27.23 26.50
CA SER A 82 -5.60 -27.45 27.32
C SER A 82 -4.39 -27.94 26.52
N SER A 83 -4.60 -28.50 25.33
CA SER A 83 -3.56 -29.02 24.43
C SER A 83 -3.35 -28.17 23.17
N ALA A 84 -4.11 -27.08 23.01
CA ALA A 84 -4.05 -26.24 21.84
C ALA A 84 -2.74 -25.45 21.76
N SER A 85 -2.19 -25.35 20.54
CA SER A 85 -1.02 -24.52 20.22
C SER A 85 -1.22 -23.65 18.98
N LEU A 86 -2.34 -23.84 18.28
CA LEU A 86 -2.76 -23.06 17.12
C LEU A 86 -3.89 -22.12 17.50
N LEU A 87 -3.87 -20.92 16.92
CA LEU A 87 -4.89 -19.91 17.18
C LEU A 87 -6.30 -20.39 16.83
N LEU A 88 -6.44 -21.12 15.72
CA LEU A 88 -7.73 -21.65 15.27
C LEU A 88 -8.31 -22.68 16.26
N ASP A 89 -7.47 -23.47 16.90
CA ASP A 89 -7.91 -24.44 17.90
C ASP A 89 -8.43 -23.74 19.15
N PHE A 90 -7.73 -22.69 19.61
CA PHE A 90 -8.22 -21.82 20.69
C PHE A 90 -9.55 -21.17 20.32
N TYR A 91 -9.63 -20.55 19.14
CA TYR A 91 -10.82 -19.86 18.66
C TYR A 91 -12.05 -20.79 18.60
N HIS A 92 -11.96 -21.93 17.92
CA HIS A 92 -13.07 -22.87 17.81
C HIS A 92 -13.45 -23.47 19.16
N SER A 93 -12.46 -23.84 19.99
CA SER A 93 -12.71 -24.54 21.25
C SER A 93 -13.29 -23.61 22.32
N ILE A 94 -12.69 -22.43 22.53
CA ILE A 94 -13.18 -21.45 23.50
C ILE A 94 -14.53 -20.90 23.05
N GLY A 95 -14.68 -20.58 21.76
CA GLY A 95 -15.96 -20.14 21.21
C GLY A 95 -17.06 -21.19 21.38
N SER A 96 -16.74 -22.47 21.24
CA SER A 96 -17.69 -23.56 21.50
C SER A 96 -18.14 -23.60 22.97
N LEU A 97 -17.22 -23.42 23.92
CA LEU A 97 -17.57 -23.37 25.34
C LEU A 97 -18.47 -22.17 25.68
N VAL A 98 -18.20 -20.99 25.11
CA VAL A 98 -19.07 -19.80 25.28
C VAL A 98 -20.48 -20.09 24.74
N LEU A 99 -20.59 -20.69 23.56
CA LEU A 99 -21.89 -21.05 22.97
C LEU A 99 -22.66 -22.08 23.81
N ILE A 100 -21.96 -23.05 24.41
CA ILE A 100 -22.60 -24.02 25.33
C ILE A 100 -23.08 -23.33 26.59
N LYS A 101 -22.30 -22.38 27.15
CA LYS A 101 -22.72 -21.58 28.31
C LYS A 101 -23.99 -20.77 28.02
N ASP A 102 -24.12 -20.21 26.83
CA ASP A 102 -25.33 -19.47 26.43
C ASP A 102 -26.55 -20.39 26.19
N GLN A 103 -26.32 -21.64 25.79
CA GLN A 103 -27.37 -22.62 25.46
C GLN A 103 -27.79 -23.49 26.65
N THR A 104 -26.95 -23.60 27.68
CA THR A 104 -27.20 -24.40 28.88
C THR A 104 -27.39 -23.50 30.08
N SER A 105 -28.36 -23.79 30.94
CA SER A 105 -28.60 -23.00 32.17
C SER A 105 -27.59 -23.30 33.29
N LYS A 106 -26.40 -23.79 32.97
CA LYS A 106 -25.34 -24.15 33.93
C LYS A 106 -24.35 -23.00 34.04
N ASP A 107 -24.47 -22.21 35.10
CA ASP A 107 -23.55 -21.09 35.40
C ASP A 107 -22.11 -21.56 35.71
N ASP A 108 -21.91 -22.83 36.05
CA ASP A 108 -20.63 -23.41 36.52
C ASP A 108 -19.64 -23.80 35.40
N LEU A 109 -19.92 -23.46 34.13
CA LEU A 109 -18.98 -23.76 33.04
C LEU A 109 -17.82 -22.76 33.04
N HIS A 110 -16.73 -23.13 33.72
CA HIS A 110 -15.51 -22.36 33.82
C HIS A 110 -14.32 -23.03 33.12
N LEU A 111 -13.39 -22.21 32.64
CA LEU A 111 -12.07 -22.67 32.22
C LEU A 111 -11.16 -22.77 33.45
N GLY A 112 -10.37 -23.85 33.54
CA GLY A 112 -9.47 -24.09 34.68
C GLY A 112 -8.26 -23.14 34.72
N ASP A 113 -7.49 -23.08 33.63
CA ASP A 113 -6.27 -22.25 33.53
C ASP A 113 -6.50 -21.03 32.61
N THR A 114 -7.38 -20.12 33.03
CA THR A 114 -7.77 -18.96 32.22
C THR A 114 -6.61 -18.03 31.91
N GLU A 115 -5.76 -17.73 32.90
CA GLU A 115 -4.58 -16.87 32.70
C GLU A 115 -3.52 -17.54 31.81
N GLY A 116 -3.23 -18.83 32.00
CA GLY A 116 -2.29 -19.55 31.15
C GLY A 116 -2.75 -19.65 29.70
N ILE A 117 -4.06 -19.87 29.47
CA ILE A 117 -4.66 -19.84 28.13
C ILE A 117 -4.59 -18.42 27.54
N PHE A 118 -4.92 -17.39 28.33
CA PHE A 118 -4.82 -15.99 27.89
C PHE A 118 -3.40 -15.65 27.47
N HIS A 119 -2.40 -16.02 28.27
CA HIS A 119 -0.98 -15.86 27.95
C HIS A 119 -0.58 -16.62 26.69
N SER A 120 -1.09 -17.83 26.48
CA SER A 120 -0.79 -18.64 25.29
C SER A 120 -1.31 -17.98 24.01
N ILE A 121 -2.54 -17.45 24.03
CA ILE A 121 -3.10 -16.69 22.90
C ILE A 121 -2.35 -15.36 22.72
N LYS A 122 -2.04 -14.67 23.81
CA LYS A 122 -1.29 -13.41 23.79
C LYS A 122 0.14 -13.60 23.27
N ALA A 123 0.78 -14.74 23.49
CA ALA A 123 2.11 -15.04 22.97
C ALA A 123 2.19 -15.06 21.43
N LEU A 124 1.04 -15.23 20.75
CA LEU A 124 0.93 -15.16 19.30
C LEU A 124 0.82 -13.72 18.76
N SER A 125 0.59 -12.74 19.63
CA SER A 125 0.55 -11.31 19.27
C SER A 125 1.91 -10.79 18.82
N GLN A 126 1.90 -9.80 17.93
CA GLN A 126 3.08 -9.08 17.45
C GLN A 126 3.04 -7.61 17.86
N SER A 127 4.20 -6.95 17.77
CA SER A 127 4.37 -5.57 18.23
C SER A 127 3.59 -4.54 17.41
N ASP A 128 3.09 -4.89 16.23
CA ASP A 128 2.26 -4.09 15.32
C ASP A 128 0.75 -4.32 15.51
N GLY A 129 0.36 -5.14 16.48
CA GLY A 129 -1.04 -5.49 16.73
C GLY A 129 -1.58 -6.59 15.80
N ARG A 130 -0.74 -7.27 15.01
CA ARG A 130 -1.14 -8.47 14.24
C ARG A 130 -0.88 -9.74 15.03
N TRP A 131 -1.55 -10.84 14.66
CA TRP A 131 -1.42 -12.13 15.34
C TRP A 131 -0.95 -13.22 14.40
N ARG A 132 -0.16 -14.15 14.92
CA ARG A 132 0.25 -15.35 14.20
C ARG A 132 -0.78 -16.47 14.41
N TYR A 133 -0.94 -17.33 13.40
CA TYR A 133 -1.76 -18.55 13.55
C TYR A 133 -1.08 -19.62 14.42
N SER A 134 0.25 -19.60 14.49
CA SER A 134 1.09 -20.60 15.16
C SER A 134 2.39 -19.95 15.63
N SER A 135 2.96 -20.42 16.73
CA SER A 135 4.32 -20.03 17.15
C SER A 135 5.40 -20.43 16.14
N ASN A 136 5.15 -21.47 15.33
CA ASN A 136 6.12 -22.05 14.41
C ASN A 136 6.18 -21.32 13.06
N LYS A 137 5.15 -20.53 12.72
CA LYS A 137 5.11 -19.71 11.51
C LYS A 137 5.32 -18.23 11.91
N PRO A 138 6.33 -17.54 11.37
CA PRO A 138 6.61 -16.15 11.77
C PRO A 138 5.57 -15.15 11.24
N GLU A 139 4.77 -15.56 10.25
CA GLU A 139 3.80 -14.72 9.57
C GLU A 139 2.63 -14.34 10.48
N SER A 140 2.42 -13.02 10.57
CA SER A 140 1.32 -12.42 11.32
C SER A 140 0.27 -11.88 10.36
N SER A 141 -0.99 -12.07 10.71
CA SER A 141 -2.15 -11.75 9.90
C SER A 141 -3.06 -10.78 10.65
N THR A 142 -3.63 -9.84 9.90
CA THR A 142 -4.67 -8.94 10.43
C THR A 142 -5.97 -9.72 10.67
N PHE A 143 -6.32 -10.65 9.78
CA PHE A 143 -7.48 -11.52 9.95
C PHE A 143 -7.36 -12.37 11.24
N ALA A 144 -6.16 -12.91 11.51
CA ALA A 144 -5.87 -13.66 12.73
C ALA A 144 -6.04 -12.82 14.00
N ALA A 145 -5.74 -11.51 13.95
CA ALA A 145 -5.93 -10.63 15.10
C ALA A 145 -7.40 -10.58 15.54
N GLY A 146 -8.34 -10.50 14.59
CA GLY A 146 -9.77 -10.58 14.87
C GLY A 146 -10.18 -11.88 15.60
N LEU A 147 -9.72 -13.02 15.10
CA LEU A 147 -9.98 -14.33 15.74
C LEU A 147 -9.38 -14.42 17.15
N ALA A 148 -8.19 -13.87 17.35
CA ALA A 148 -7.53 -13.85 18.65
C ALA A 148 -8.29 -12.98 19.66
N LEU A 149 -8.76 -11.81 19.26
CA LEU A 149 -9.56 -10.94 20.13
C LEU A 149 -10.88 -11.59 20.54
N GLU A 150 -11.55 -12.29 19.63
CA GLU A 150 -12.76 -13.06 19.93
C GLU A 150 -12.47 -14.22 20.89
N ALA A 151 -11.37 -14.94 20.68
CA ALA A 151 -10.94 -16.01 21.58
C ALA A 151 -10.61 -15.48 22.99
N LEU A 152 -9.83 -14.38 23.09
CA LEU A 152 -9.52 -13.72 24.36
C LEU A 152 -10.77 -13.23 25.07
N ALA A 153 -11.75 -12.69 24.34
CA ALA A 153 -13.04 -12.30 24.90
C ALA A 153 -13.78 -13.49 25.53
N GLY A 154 -13.76 -14.63 24.85
CA GLY A 154 -14.32 -15.88 25.36
C GLY A 154 -13.60 -16.39 26.63
N VAL A 155 -12.28 -16.24 26.73
CA VAL A 155 -11.54 -16.57 27.97
C VAL A 155 -12.01 -15.71 29.14
N VAL A 156 -12.20 -14.40 28.92
CA VAL A 156 -12.71 -13.48 29.96
C VAL A 156 -14.12 -13.89 30.41
N LEU A 157 -15.01 -14.28 29.48
CA LEU A 157 -16.39 -14.71 29.79
C LEU A 157 -16.49 -16.04 30.54
N LEU A 158 -15.54 -16.94 30.30
CA LEU A 158 -15.47 -18.27 30.92
C LEU A 158 -14.59 -18.29 32.18
N SER A 159 -14.02 -17.15 32.56
CA SER A 159 -13.22 -17.04 33.78
C SER A 159 -14.10 -17.04 35.03
N SER A 160 -13.68 -17.77 36.06
CA SER A 160 -14.31 -17.77 37.39
C SER A 160 -13.84 -16.60 38.25
N SER A 161 -12.69 -16.00 37.93
CA SER A 161 -12.10 -14.84 38.61
C SER A 161 -11.83 -13.69 37.64
N GLU A 162 -11.73 -12.47 38.17
CA GLU A 162 -11.32 -11.30 37.38
C GLU A 162 -9.91 -11.53 36.83
N ILE A 163 -9.75 -11.44 35.50
CA ILE A 163 -8.45 -11.55 34.83
C ILE A 163 -7.62 -10.30 35.14
N ASP A 164 -6.31 -10.47 35.33
CA ASP A 164 -5.39 -9.37 35.56
C ASP A 164 -5.61 -8.21 34.56
N GLN A 165 -5.93 -7.03 35.09
CA GLN A 165 -6.17 -5.83 34.30
C GLN A 165 -4.94 -5.43 33.47
N SER A 166 -3.73 -5.85 33.86
CA SER A 166 -2.52 -5.65 33.07
C SER A 166 -2.58 -6.40 31.72
N LEU A 167 -3.12 -7.63 31.69
CA LEU A 167 -3.30 -8.42 30.48
C LEU A 167 -4.35 -7.80 29.55
N ILE A 168 -5.44 -7.30 30.14
CA ILE A 168 -6.45 -6.55 29.41
C ILE A 168 -5.84 -5.27 28.83
N ALA A 169 -5.07 -4.51 29.61
CA ALA A 169 -4.42 -3.27 29.16
C ALA A 169 -3.40 -3.51 28.03
N THR A 170 -2.60 -4.58 28.10
CA THR A 170 -1.68 -4.93 27.01
C THR A 170 -2.43 -5.27 25.72
N THR A 171 -3.54 -6.00 25.82
CA THR A 171 -4.40 -6.32 24.67
C THR A 171 -5.05 -5.05 24.10
N LYS A 172 -5.49 -4.10 24.94
CA LYS A 172 -5.98 -2.79 24.49
C LYS A 172 -4.91 -2.03 23.69
N ASN A 173 -3.67 -2.03 24.15
CA ASN A 173 -2.57 -1.38 23.43
C ASN A 173 -2.31 -2.04 22.07
N ASP A 174 -2.39 -3.36 21.97
CA ASP A 174 -2.24 -4.05 20.69
C ASP A 174 -3.40 -3.73 19.73
N ILE A 175 -4.63 -3.59 20.22
CA ILE A 175 -5.77 -3.11 19.41
C ILE A 175 -5.47 -1.71 18.87
N LEU A 176 -4.97 -0.79 19.69
CA LEU A 176 -4.62 0.56 19.24
C LEU A 176 -3.58 0.52 18.11
N LYS A 177 -2.55 -0.31 18.26
CA LYS A 177 -1.51 -0.50 17.23
C LYS A 177 -2.05 -1.16 15.96
N LEU A 178 -2.94 -2.14 16.10
CA LEU A 178 -3.62 -2.75 14.95
C LEU A 178 -4.34 -1.67 14.14
N PHE A 179 -5.05 -0.78 14.81
CA PHE A 179 -5.75 0.36 14.20
C PHE A 179 -4.83 1.46 13.63
N ASP A 180 -3.51 1.40 13.84
CA ASP A 180 -2.55 2.24 13.13
C ASP A 180 -2.24 1.71 11.73
N SER A 181 -2.56 0.44 11.46
CA SER A 181 -2.41 -0.19 10.15
C SER A 181 -3.65 -0.09 9.25
N ILE A 182 -4.71 0.59 9.72
CA ILE A 182 -5.95 0.76 8.97
C ILE A 182 -5.73 1.59 7.71
N GLU A 183 -6.30 1.15 6.60
CA GLU A 183 -6.24 1.84 5.30
C GLU A 183 -7.48 2.71 5.10
N LYS A 184 -7.38 3.68 4.20
CA LYS A 184 -8.39 4.71 3.97
C LYS A 184 -8.63 4.95 2.48
N TYR A 185 -9.90 4.92 2.07
CA TYR A 185 -10.35 5.40 0.76
C TYR A 185 -10.57 6.92 0.76
N ASP A 186 -10.58 7.53 -0.42
CA ASP A 186 -10.78 8.98 -0.61
C ASP A 186 -12.12 9.48 -0.07
N ASP A 187 -13.14 8.63 -0.06
CA ASP A 187 -14.45 8.95 0.49
C ASP A 187 -14.48 8.93 2.03
N GLY A 188 -13.41 8.48 2.69
CA GLY A 188 -13.33 8.35 4.14
C GLY A 188 -13.76 6.98 4.68
N ALA A 189 -14.05 6.01 3.83
CA ALA A 189 -14.19 4.61 4.25
C ALA A 189 -12.84 4.08 4.74
N LEU A 190 -12.86 3.30 5.82
CA LEU A 190 -11.68 2.69 6.42
C LEU A 190 -11.80 1.18 6.40
N TYR A 191 -10.70 0.48 6.13
CA TYR A 191 -10.67 -0.98 6.03
C TYR A 191 -9.32 -1.53 6.47
N PHE A 192 -9.30 -2.83 6.76
CA PHE A 192 -8.06 -3.57 6.98
C PHE A 192 -7.75 -4.43 5.76
N ASP A 193 -6.49 -4.39 5.32
CA ASP A 193 -5.98 -5.26 4.27
C ASP A 193 -4.93 -6.24 4.81
N GLU A 194 -4.85 -7.40 4.18
CA GLU A 194 -3.84 -8.39 4.49
C GLU A 194 -2.59 -8.11 3.66
N LYS A 195 -1.47 -7.79 4.32
CA LYS A 195 -0.21 -7.53 3.61
C LYS A 195 0.34 -8.87 3.13
N LEU A 196 0.38 -9.05 1.81
CA LEU A 196 0.85 -10.25 1.10
C LEU A 196 2.16 -10.80 1.68
N VAL A 197 2.12 -12.04 2.20
CA VAL A 197 3.32 -12.86 2.42
C VAL A 197 3.26 -14.21 1.70
N ASP A 198 2.10 -14.82 1.47
CA ASP A 198 1.99 -16.01 0.58
C ASP A 198 0.60 -16.16 -0.08
N ALA A 199 0.59 -16.57 -1.35
CA ALA A 199 -0.57 -16.53 -2.25
C ALA A 199 -1.64 -17.63 -2.04
N HIS A 200 -1.58 -18.42 -0.97
CA HIS A 200 -2.49 -19.56 -0.75
C HIS A 200 -3.54 -19.34 0.35
N GLU A 201 -3.43 -18.29 1.17
CA GLU A 201 -4.37 -17.98 2.26
C GLU A 201 -4.75 -16.48 2.29
N HIS A 202 -4.75 -15.79 1.14
CA HIS A 202 -5.08 -14.38 1.10
C HIS A 202 -6.57 -14.15 1.39
N GLN A 203 -6.86 -13.51 2.53
CA GLN A 203 -8.18 -13.02 2.89
C GLN A 203 -8.39 -11.64 2.27
N GLY A 204 -9.52 -11.44 1.59
CA GLY A 204 -9.83 -10.14 0.99
C GLY A 204 -10.02 -9.04 2.06
N PRO A 205 -10.04 -7.76 1.66
CA PRO A 205 -10.25 -6.65 2.58
C PRO A 205 -11.55 -6.76 3.38
N LEU A 206 -12.62 -7.28 2.77
CA LEU A 206 -13.92 -7.44 3.42
C LEU A 206 -13.88 -8.49 4.53
N SER A 207 -13.36 -9.68 4.27
CA SER A 207 -13.26 -10.75 5.28
C SER A 207 -12.27 -10.38 6.39
N THR A 208 -11.15 -9.73 6.05
CA THR A 208 -10.17 -9.21 7.00
C THR A 208 -10.76 -8.16 7.94
N THR A 209 -11.44 -7.16 7.37
CA THR A 209 -12.11 -6.10 8.16
C THR A 209 -13.21 -6.69 9.03
N SER A 210 -13.99 -7.64 8.49
CA SER A 210 -15.05 -8.34 9.24
C SER A 210 -14.53 -9.08 10.47
N SER A 211 -13.44 -9.85 10.31
CA SER A 211 -12.81 -10.55 11.43
C SER A 211 -12.38 -9.58 12.55
N VAL A 212 -11.75 -8.47 12.18
CA VAL A 212 -11.30 -7.46 13.16
C VAL A 212 -12.48 -6.81 13.88
N VAL A 213 -13.55 -6.45 13.16
CA VAL A 213 -14.75 -5.83 13.77
C VAL A 213 -15.44 -6.78 14.72
N ARG A 214 -15.58 -8.06 14.36
CA ARG A 214 -16.17 -9.08 15.23
C ARG A 214 -15.33 -9.28 16.49
N GLY A 215 -14.01 -9.44 16.33
CA GLY A 215 -13.09 -9.59 17.46
C GLY A 215 -13.06 -8.37 18.38
N LEU A 216 -13.02 -7.16 17.80
CA LEU A 216 -13.04 -5.91 18.54
C LEU A 216 -14.31 -5.74 19.36
N THR A 217 -15.47 -5.96 18.75
CA THR A 217 -16.76 -5.77 19.42
C THR A 217 -16.99 -6.82 20.51
N ALA A 218 -16.57 -8.06 20.28
CA ALA A 218 -16.56 -9.12 21.30
C ALA A 218 -15.65 -8.75 22.49
N PHE A 219 -14.42 -8.30 22.23
CA PHE A 219 -13.49 -7.92 23.30
C PHE A 219 -13.92 -6.64 24.05
N ALA A 220 -14.51 -5.69 23.35
CA ALA A 220 -15.09 -4.48 23.95
C ALA A 220 -16.26 -4.80 24.88
N ALA A 221 -17.04 -5.84 24.59
CA ALA A 221 -18.18 -6.24 25.42
C ALA A 221 -17.76 -6.70 26.82
N VAL A 222 -16.58 -7.33 26.92
CA VAL A 222 -16.10 -8.00 28.15
C VAL A 222 -15.04 -7.18 28.90
N SER A 223 -14.40 -6.21 28.26
CA SER A 223 -13.36 -5.40 28.89
C SER A 223 -13.93 -4.20 29.65
N SER A 224 -13.37 -3.91 30.82
CA SER A 224 -13.75 -2.76 31.65
C SER A 224 -13.14 -1.47 31.11
N GLY A 225 -13.94 -0.40 31.01
CA GLY A 225 -13.53 0.92 30.55
C GLY A 225 -13.38 1.07 29.03
N ASN A 226 -13.29 2.31 28.54
CA ASN A 226 -13.17 2.59 27.10
C ASN A 226 -11.89 1.98 26.50
N LEU A 227 -11.95 1.54 25.24
CA LEU A 227 -10.80 1.11 24.44
C LEU A 227 -9.96 2.29 23.93
N ASN A 228 -10.41 3.53 24.12
CA ASN A 228 -9.76 4.76 23.65
C ASN A 228 -9.55 4.81 22.13
N LEU A 229 -10.41 4.10 21.38
CA LEU A 229 -10.41 4.17 19.92
C LEU A 229 -11.15 5.43 19.46
N PRO A 230 -10.59 6.23 18.53
CA PRO A 230 -11.29 7.37 17.97
C PRO A 230 -12.57 6.94 17.24
N GLY A 231 -13.69 7.60 17.54
CA GLY A 231 -15.00 7.24 16.99
C GLY A 231 -15.10 7.38 15.46
N ASP A 232 -14.31 8.28 14.87
CA ASP A 232 -14.17 8.44 13.41
C ASP A 232 -13.61 7.17 12.74
N LYS A 233 -12.77 6.39 13.44
CA LYS A 233 -12.29 5.11 12.91
C LYS A 233 -13.44 4.09 12.79
N ILE A 234 -14.34 4.04 13.77
CA ILE A 234 -15.52 3.16 13.76
C ILE A 234 -16.52 3.59 12.69
N VAL A 235 -16.73 4.91 12.54
CA VAL A 235 -17.57 5.47 11.46
C VAL A 235 -16.99 5.14 10.08
N GLY A 236 -15.67 5.22 9.91
CA GLY A 236 -14.99 4.85 8.67
C GLY A 236 -15.16 3.36 8.32
N LEU A 237 -15.10 2.46 9.32
CA LEU A 237 -15.38 1.03 9.14
C LEU A 237 -16.84 0.79 8.73
N ALA A 238 -17.80 1.45 9.40
CA ALA A 238 -19.20 1.39 9.02
C ALA A 238 -19.42 1.85 7.58
N LYS A 239 -18.76 2.95 7.18
CA LYS A 239 -18.82 3.47 5.81
C LYS A 239 -18.27 2.48 4.79
N PHE A 240 -17.22 1.73 5.12
CA PHE A 240 -16.69 0.68 4.25
C PHE A 240 -17.73 -0.41 3.98
N PHE A 241 -18.36 -0.98 5.01
CA PHE A 241 -19.38 -2.01 4.80
C PHE A 241 -20.63 -1.48 4.10
N LEU A 242 -21.08 -0.27 4.40
CA LEU A 242 -22.25 0.34 3.74
C LEU A 242 -21.97 0.79 2.29
N GLY A 243 -20.70 1.10 1.98
CA GLY A 243 -20.27 1.50 0.64
C GLY A 243 -20.16 0.32 -0.33
N ILE A 244 -20.05 -0.89 0.18
CA ILE A 244 -20.08 -2.11 -0.62
C ILE A 244 -21.53 -2.39 -1.03
N GLY A 245 -21.76 -2.55 -2.33
CA GLY A 245 -23.06 -3.01 -2.86
C GLY A 245 -23.37 -4.44 -2.43
N ILE A 246 -24.19 -5.16 -3.21
CA ILE A 246 -24.43 -6.58 -2.95
C ILE A 246 -23.17 -7.36 -3.38
N PRO A 247 -22.47 -8.07 -2.45
CA PRO A 247 -21.29 -8.84 -2.81
C PRO A 247 -21.61 -9.99 -3.77
N GLY A 248 -20.62 -10.40 -4.55
CA GLY A 248 -20.79 -11.43 -5.58
C GLY A 248 -20.90 -12.85 -5.04
N ASP A 249 -20.44 -13.09 -3.80
CA ASP A 249 -20.46 -14.39 -3.13
C ASP A 249 -21.17 -14.32 -1.77
N ALA A 250 -21.67 -15.48 -1.33
CA ALA A 250 -22.46 -15.60 -0.10
C ALA A 250 -21.63 -15.36 1.17
N LYS A 251 -20.33 -15.66 1.15
CA LYS A 251 -19.46 -15.53 2.31
C LYS A 251 -19.13 -14.06 2.58
N ASP A 252 -18.90 -13.29 1.54
CA ASP A 252 -18.71 -11.84 1.61
C ASP A 252 -20.01 -11.14 2.02
N LEU A 253 -21.17 -11.60 1.54
CA LEU A 253 -22.46 -11.11 2.04
C LEU A 253 -22.62 -11.37 3.55
N PHE A 254 -22.30 -12.57 4.01
CA PHE A 254 -22.29 -12.89 5.45
C PHE A 254 -21.33 -11.98 6.22
N ASN A 255 -20.08 -11.84 5.75
CA ASN A 255 -19.08 -10.98 6.39
C ASN A 255 -19.56 -9.53 6.50
N GLN A 256 -20.19 -8.99 5.46
CA GLN A 256 -20.75 -7.64 5.45
C GLN A 256 -21.89 -7.50 6.46
N MET A 257 -22.87 -8.43 6.43
CA MET A 257 -24.05 -8.36 7.31
C MET A 257 -23.69 -8.58 8.78
N ASP A 258 -22.86 -9.58 9.10
CA ASP A 258 -22.43 -9.86 10.47
C ASP A 258 -21.62 -8.68 11.04
N SER A 259 -20.77 -8.03 10.23
CA SER A 259 -20.03 -6.84 10.64
C SER A 259 -20.95 -5.65 10.91
N LEU A 260 -21.96 -5.41 10.08
CA LEU A 260 -22.95 -4.36 10.32
C LEU A 260 -23.75 -4.64 11.60
N ALA A 261 -24.09 -5.90 11.86
CA ALA A 261 -24.74 -6.31 13.11
C ALA A 261 -23.84 -6.10 14.34
N CYS A 262 -22.53 -6.34 14.23
CA CYS A 262 -21.56 -6.00 15.27
C CYS A 262 -21.47 -4.49 15.52
N LEU A 263 -21.58 -3.67 14.47
CA LEU A 263 -21.52 -2.21 14.58
C LEU A 263 -22.83 -1.59 15.06
N GLU A 264 -23.95 -2.27 14.86
CA GLU A 264 -25.30 -1.84 15.27
C GLU A 264 -25.40 -1.49 16.76
N SER A 265 -24.82 -2.34 17.62
CA SER A 265 -24.77 -2.12 19.06
C SER A 265 -23.44 -2.60 19.60
N ASN A 266 -22.58 -1.65 19.99
CA ASN A 266 -21.27 -1.96 20.54
C ASN A 266 -20.86 -0.97 21.64
N ARG A 267 -19.93 -1.38 22.50
CA ARG A 267 -19.40 -0.56 23.60
C ARG A 267 -18.28 0.40 23.20
N VAL A 268 -17.86 0.39 21.93
CA VAL A 268 -16.76 1.25 21.45
C VAL A 268 -17.31 2.60 20.99
N SER A 269 -18.13 2.60 19.92
CA SER A 269 -18.82 3.76 19.37
C SER A 269 -19.92 3.27 18.43
N ILE A 270 -21.15 3.77 18.59
CA ILE A 270 -22.27 3.41 17.71
C ILE A 270 -22.29 4.39 16.53
N PRO A 271 -22.01 3.93 15.29
CA PRO A 271 -22.11 4.77 14.11
C PRO A 271 -23.57 5.18 13.84
N LEU A 272 -23.81 6.47 13.69
CA LEU A 272 -25.12 7.04 13.39
C LEU A 272 -25.17 7.57 11.96
N ILE A 273 -26.26 7.27 11.27
CA ILE A 273 -26.56 7.75 9.93
C ILE A 273 -27.60 8.86 10.06
N LEU A 274 -27.26 10.03 9.51
CA LEU A 274 -28.18 11.15 9.37
C LEU A 274 -28.69 11.20 7.93
N SER A 275 -30.02 11.14 7.78
CA SER A 275 -30.67 11.11 6.47
C SER A 275 -31.84 12.09 6.40
N LEU A 276 -32.18 12.49 5.17
CA LEU A 276 -33.35 13.31 4.86
C LEU A 276 -34.37 12.42 4.14
N PRO A 277 -35.51 12.07 4.78
CA PRO A 277 -36.56 11.26 4.15
C PRO A 277 -37.10 11.87 2.85
N ALA A 278 -37.12 13.20 2.77
CA ALA A 278 -37.46 13.95 1.57
C ALA A 278 -36.43 15.05 1.32
N THR A 279 -35.89 15.09 0.10
CA THR A 279 -34.95 16.14 -0.36
C THR A 279 -35.65 17.28 -1.09
N VAL A 280 -36.93 17.11 -1.43
CA VAL A 280 -37.77 18.11 -2.09
C VAL A 280 -38.98 18.39 -1.20
N LEU A 281 -39.15 19.65 -0.80
CA LEU A 281 -40.25 20.10 0.07
C LEU A 281 -41.19 21.03 -0.71
N SER A 282 -42.49 20.77 -0.65
CA SER A 282 -43.50 21.61 -1.28
C SER A 282 -43.99 22.71 -0.34
N LEU A 283 -43.67 23.97 -0.67
CA LEU A 283 -44.19 25.14 0.03
C LEU A 283 -45.72 25.26 -0.07
N THR A 284 -46.33 24.83 -1.18
CA THR A 284 -47.80 24.88 -1.38
C THR A 284 -48.53 23.83 -0.53
N LYS A 285 -47.92 22.66 -0.30
CA LYS A 285 -48.45 21.62 0.59
C LYS A 285 -48.05 21.81 2.05
N LYS A 286 -47.17 22.77 2.35
CA LYS A 286 -46.59 23.03 3.68
C LYS A 286 -45.83 21.81 4.23
N ASP A 287 -45.04 21.17 3.37
CA ASP A 287 -44.20 20.06 3.79
C ASP A 287 -43.17 20.55 4.83
N MET A 288 -42.94 19.75 5.87
CA MET A 288 -41.99 20.05 6.94
C MET A 288 -40.62 19.45 6.63
N LEU A 289 -39.55 20.10 7.09
CA LEU A 289 -38.22 19.49 7.06
C LEU A 289 -38.18 18.34 8.08
N LYS A 290 -37.88 17.15 7.58
CA LYS A 290 -37.75 15.92 8.36
C LYS A 290 -36.30 15.47 8.32
N VAL A 291 -35.76 15.09 9.47
CA VAL A 291 -34.43 14.51 9.60
C VAL A 291 -34.58 13.19 10.33
N LYS A 292 -34.04 12.10 9.77
CA LYS A 292 -34.02 10.80 10.43
C LYS A 292 -32.59 10.46 10.85
N VAL A 293 -32.44 10.03 12.09
CA VAL A 293 -31.17 9.57 12.65
C VAL A 293 -31.34 8.13 13.09
N ASN A 294 -30.61 7.23 12.42
CA ASN A 294 -30.68 5.79 12.66
C ASN A 294 -29.28 5.19 12.78
N THR A 295 -29.21 3.97 13.26
CA THR A 295 -28.00 3.14 13.25
C THR A 295 -27.77 2.51 11.86
N VAL A 296 -26.71 1.71 11.72
CA VAL A 296 -26.29 1.15 10.44
C VAL A 296 -27.26 0.14 9.83
N LEU A 297 -28.04 -0.57 10.65
CA LEU A 297 -29.13 -1.45 10.21
C LEU A 297 -30.52 -0.80 10.31
N GLY A 298 -30.57 0.48 10.67
CA GLY A 298 -31.80 1.26 10.63
C GLY A 298 -32.61 1.30 11.92
N SER A 299 -32.09 0.77 13.05
CA SER A 299 -32.71 0.94 14.36
C SER A 299 -32.65 2.39 14.84
N ASN A 300 -33.45 2.70 15.86
CA ASN A 300 -33.50 4.03 16.46
C ASN A 300 -32.20 4.38 17.16
N ALA A 301 -31.73 5.61 16.94
CA ALA A 301 -30.56 6.14 17.61
C ALA A 301 -30.82 6.36 19.12
N PRO A 302 -29.77 6.33 19.96
CA PRO A 302 -29.88 6.73 21.37
C PRO A 302 -30.45 8.15 21.52
N PRO A 303 -31.01 8.52 22.69
CA PRO A 303 -31.54 9.85 22.93
C PRO A 303 -30.53 10.95 22.59
N LEU A 304 -30.85 11.78 21.60
CA LEU A 304 -29.96 12.81 21.06
C LEU A 304 -30.75 14.05 20.65
N THR A 305 -30.05 15.18 20.59
CA THR A 305 -30.60 16.47 20.17
C THR A 305 -30.09 16.81 18.78
N VAL A 306 -31.00 17.06 17.83
CA VAL A 306 -30.62 17.49 16.48
C VAL A 306 -30.84 18.99 16.34
N LYS A 307 -29.77 19.72 16.05
CA LYS A 307 -29.80 21.16 15.82
C LYS A 307 -29.48 21.48 14.36
N LEU A 308 -30.33 22.28 13.74
CA LEU A 308 -30.07 22.93 12.47
C LEU A 308 -29.24 24.19 12.72
N VAL A 309 -27.93 24.10 12.51
CA VAL A 309 -26.95 25.16 12.78
C VAL A 309 -27.06 26.28 11.76
N ARG A 310 -27.16 25.94 10.46
CA ARG A 310 -27.18 26.92 9.37
C ARG A 310 -27.92 26.38 8.15
N VAL A 311 -28.57 27.29 7.42
CA VAL A 311 -29.13 27.05 6.08
C VAL A 311 -28.56 28.07 5.11
N LEU A 312 -27.94 27.60 4.02
CA LEU A 312 -27.40 28.45 2.95
C LEU A 312 -28.18 28.22 1.66
N SER A 313 -28.54 29.28 0.93
CA SER A 313 -28.99 29.12 -0.45
C SER A 313 -27.81 28.77 -1.34
N SER A 314 -27.99 27.82 -2.26
CA SER A 314 -26.95 27.40 -3.20
C SER A 314 -26.43 28.56 -4.08
N ASP A 315 -27.23 29.61 -4.26
CA ASP A 315 -26.93 30.74 -5.12
C ASP A 315 -26.28 31.93 -4.37
N SER A 316 -26.32 31.94 -3.02
CA SER A 316 -25.71 32.99 -2.18
C SER A 316 -24.83 32.38 -1.10
N LYS A 317 -23.51 32.50 -1.24
CA LYS A 317 -22.54 31.86 -0.34
C LYS A 317 -22.43 32.51 1.05
N ASP A 318 -22.92 33.73 1.25
CA ASP A 318 -22.51 34.56 2.41
C ASP A 318 -23.64 35.04 3.34
N THR A 319 -24.90 34.63 3.14
CA THR A 319 -26.02 34.99 4.04
C THR A 319 -26.71 33.74 4.60
N SER A 320 -26.48 33.43 5.87
CA SER A 320 -27.25 32.44 6.61
C SER A 320 -28.70 32.91 6.72
N ILE A 321 -29.65 32.07 6.32
CA ILE A 321 -31.07 32.43 6.39
C ILE A 321 -31.58 32.28 7.84
N PHE A 322 -31.01 31.32 8.59
CA PHE A 322 -31.26 31.06 10.02
C PHE A 322 -30.03 30.46 10.72
N GLU A 323 -29.96 30.64 12.05
CA GLU A 323 -28.92 30.08 12.91
C GLU A 323 -29.51 29.34 14.13
N ASN A 324 -29.00 28.13 14.38
CA ASN A 324 -29.19 27.32 15.60
C ASN A 324 -30.64 27.06 16.04
N GLN A 325 -31.41 26.31 15.23
CA GLN A 325 -32.75 25.86 15.61
C GLN A 325 -32.75 24.37 15.99
N GLU A 326 -33.34 24.03 17.13
CA GLU A 326 -33.49 22.64 17.57
C GLU A 326 -34.71 21.99 16.93
N LEU A 327 -34.55 20.76 16.44
CA LEU A 327 -35.62 19.97 15.83
C LEU A 327 -36.35 19.17 16.91
N LYS A 328 -37.68 19.08 16.79
CA LYS A 328 -38.50 18.31 17.74
C LYS A 328 -38.57 16.85 17.31
N PHE A 329 -38.26 15.95 18.22
CA PHE A 329 -38.42 14.52 17.98
C PHE A 329 -39.90 14.14 18.00
N ASP A 330 -40.37 13.53 16.92
CA ASP A 330 -41.70 12.93 16.82
C ASP A 330 -41.60 11.42 17.09
N PRO A 331 -42.13 10.93 18.22
CA PRO A 331 -42.06 9.52 18.58
C PRO A 331 -42.95 8.61 17.70
N GLU A 332 -43.95 9.15 16.98
CA GLU A 332 -44.80 8.34 16.10
C GLU A 332 -44.13 8.05 14.76
N SER A 333 -43.42 9.03 14.19
CA SER A 333 -42.73 8.88 12.91
C SER A 333 -41.24 8.53 13.05
N GLU A 334 -40.69 8.59 14.27
CA GLU A 334 -39.26 8.41 14.57
C GLU A 334 -38.37 9.41 13.80
N GLU A 335 -38.88 10.64 13.62
CA GLU A 335 -38.23 11.69 12.84
C GLU A 335 -38.09 12.97 13.66
N TYR A 336 -37.05 13.76 13.36
CA TYR A 336 -36.86 15.09 13.90
C TYR A 336 -37.47 16.12 12.95
N LEU A 337 -38.43 16.88 13.44
CA LEU A 337 -39.27 17.79 12.68
C LEU A 337 -38.92 19.24 12.97
N LEU A 338 -38.98 20.06 11.91
CA LEU A 338 -39.00 21.51 12.01
C LEU A 338 -40.44 22.02 11.87
N ASP A 339 -41.02 22.54 12.96
CA ASP A 339 -42.43 22.98 13.05
C ASP A 339 -42.90 23.91 11.92
N ALA A 340 -42.02 24.78 11.41
CA ALA A 340 -42.31 25.61 10.24
C ALA A 340 -41.02 26.13 9.58
N LEU A 341 -40.95 26.05 8.24
CA LEU A 341 -39.96 26.80 7.47
C LEU A 341 -40.25 28.30 7.63
N PRO A 342 -39.26 29.11 8.00
CA PRO A 342 -39.53 30.54 8.19
C PRO A 342 -39.82 31.27 6.86
N LYS A 343 -40.50 32.41 6.96
CA LYS A 343 -41.00 33.18 5.81
C LYS A 343 -39.92 33.74 4.86
N SER A 344 -38.64 33.71 5.24
CA SER A 344 -37.52 34.17 4.41
C SER A 344 -36.92 33.07 3.53
N VAL A 345 -37.39 31.82 3.64
CA VAL A 345 -37.02 30.72 2.75
C VAL A 345 -37.89 30.80 1.49
N ASP A 346 -37.26 31.01 0.34
CA ASP A 346 -37.92 31.08 -0.98
C ASP A 346 -37.75 29.73 -1.73
N VAL A 347 -38.27 29.63 -2.95
CA VAL A 347 -38.07 28.47 -3.82
C VAL A 347 -36.60 28.43 -4.29
N GLY A 348 -35.88 27.36 -3.96
CA GLY A 348 -34.49 27.20 -4.38
C GLY A 348 -33.80 25.97 -3.80
N ASN A 349 -32.50 25.85 -4.08
CA ASN A 349 -31.65 24.79 -3.53
C ASN A 349 -30.97 25.29 -2.25
N TYR A 350 -30.95 24.44 -1.22
CA TYR A 350 -30.41 24.79 0.10
C TYR A 350 -29.40 23.76 0.60
N ILE A 351 -28.38 24.25 1.31
CA ILE A 351 -27.40 23.44 2.03
C ILE A 351 -27.70 23.57 3.53
N LEU A 352 -27.94 22.43 4.18
CA LEU A 352 -28.28 22.34 5.61
C LEU A 352 -27.05 21.88 6.41
N PHE A 353 -26.72 22.60 7.47
CA PHE A 353 -25.71 22.20 8.44
C PHE A 353 -26.40 21.73 9.71
N LEU A 354 -26.32 20.43 9.99
CA LEU A 354 -26.93 19.78 11.14
C LEU A 354 -25.85 19.39 12.16
N ARG A 355 -26.12 19.61 13.44
CA ARG A 355 -25.31 19.18 14.57
C ARG A 355 -26.11 18.18 15.40
N LEU A 356 -25.45 17.11 15.79
CA LEU A 356 -25.98 16.06 16.66
C LEU A 356 -25.30 16.20 18.02
N ASP A 357 -26.07 16.57 19.04
CA ASP A 357 -25.58 16.65 20.41
C ASP A 357 -26.14 15.43 21.17
N LEU A 358 -25.25 14.52 21.59
CA LEU A 358 -25.62 13.41 22.47
C LEU A 358 -25.94 13.97 23.86
N ALA A 359 -26.99 13.47 24.50
CA ALA A 359 -27.36 13.91 25.85
C ALA A 359 -26.34 13.37 26.89
N GLY A 360 -25.27 14.11 27.11
CA GLY A 360 -24.24 13.81 28.10
C GLY A 360 -22.88 14.40 27.72
N GLU A 361 -22.42 15.39 28.50
CA GLU A 361 -21.22 16.22 28.30
C GLU A 361 -21.31 17.25 27.16
N ASN A 362 -21.69 18.48 27.52
CA ASN A 362 -21.70 19.64 26.62
C ASN A 362 -20.27 20.06 26.24
N LEU A 363 -19.63 19.35 25.31
CA LEU A 363 -18.41 19.81 24.65
C LEU A 363 -18.78 20.95 23.69
N VAL A 364 -18.36 22.17 24.01
CA VAL A 364 -18.68 23.36 23.22
C VAL A 364 -17.75 23.44 22.01
N SER A 365 -18.29 23.48 20.79
CA SER A 365 -17.51 23.78 19.57
C SER A 365 -17.63 25.26 19.20
N LEU A 366 -16.50 25.95 19.20
CA LEU A 366 -16.35 27.37 18.90
C LEU A 366 -15.49 27.56 17.64
N SER A 367 -15.64 28.70 16.98
CA SER A 367 -14.74 29.15 15.92
C SER A 367 -14.38 30.60 16.17
N ALA A 368 -13.11 30.95 16.03
CA ALA A 368 -12.65 32.32 16.21
C ALA A 368 -11.52 32.68 15.23
N ASN A 369 -11.55 33.90 14.71
CA ASN A 369 -10.44 34.46 13.94
C ASN A 369 -9.46 35.23 14.84
N HIS A 370 -8.32 35.62 14.28
CA HIS A 370 -7.28 36.38 15.00
C HIS A 370 -7.75 37.71 15.61
N LEU A 371 -8.87 38.30 15.17
CA LEU A 371 -9.40 39.56 15.72
C LEU A 371 -10.38 39.35 16.89
N GLN A 372 -10.88 38.12 17.05
CA GLN A 372 -11.79 37.76 18.12
C GLN A 372 -11.03 37.37 19.39
N LYS A 373 -11.72 37.41 20.53
CA LYS A 373 -11.16 37.05 21.83
C LYS A 373 -12.00 35.95 22.45
N LEU A 374 -11.35 34.97 23.06
CA LEU A 374 -12.03 33.94 23.84
C LEU A 374 -12.10 34.38 25.29
N HIS A 375 -13.32 34.50 25.82
CA HIS A 375 -13.57 34.84 27.21
C HIS A 375 -14.10 33.61 27.94
N LEU A 376 -13.39 33.20 29.00
CA LEU A 376 -13.80 32.10 29.87
C LEU A 376 -13.94 32.64 31.29
N ALA A 377 -15.12 32.47 31.89
CA ALA A 377 -15.37 32.82 33.28
C ALA A 377 -16.12 31.68 33.98
N PHE A 378 -15.67 31.31 35.18
CA PHE A 378 -16.30 30.26 35.99
C PHE A 378 -16.19 30.56 37.49
N GLN A 379 -16.99 29.88 38.30
CA GLN A 379 -16.98 30.01 39.76
C GLN A 379 -16.85 28.63 40.39
N LEU A 380 -16.02 28.51 41.42
CA LEU A 380 -15.84 27.29 42.18
C LEU A 380 -16.47 27.47 43.56
N THR A 381 -17.30 26.51 43.95
CA THR A 381 -17.98 26.49 45.26
C THR A 381 -17.73 25.16 45.94
N THR A 382 -17.51 25.18 47.25
CA THR A 382 -17.47 23.99 48.09
C THR A 382 -18.87 23.37 48.19
N LEU A 383 -18.97 22.13 48.69
CA LEU A 383 -20.25 21.44 48.94
C LEU A 383 -21.18 22.22 49.91
N LEU A 384 -20.63 23.14 50.69
CA LEU A 384 -21.36 24.02 51.62
C LEU A 384 -21.76 25.37 50.97
N GLY A 385 -21.49 25.57 49.68
CA GLY A 385 -21.83 26.78 48.92
C GLY A 385 -20.89 27.97 49.11
N HIS A 386 -19.77 27.80 49.81
CA HIS A 386 -18.76 28.84 49.97
C HIS A 386 -17.81 28.89 48.76
N ALA A 387 -17.33 30.08 48.39
CA ALA A 387 -16.35 30.21 47.31
C ALA A 387 -15.06 29.45 47.65
N PHE A 388 -14.55 28.68 46.69
CA PHE A 388 -13.32 27.91 46.83
C PHE A 388 -12.22 28.52 45.95
N GLU A 389 -11.05 28.78 46.53
CA GLU A 389 -9.88 29.32 45.84
C GLU A 389 -8.80 28.24 45.75
N PRO A 390 -8.75 27.44 44.66
CA PRO A 390 -7.71 26.45 44.44
C PRO A 390 -6.33 27.09 44.27
N HIS A 391 -5.29 26.38 44.70
CA HIS A 391 -3.89 26.74 44.47
C HIS A 391 -3.56 27.01 42.99
N GLN A 392 -4.08 26.20 42.06
CA GLN A 392 -3.87 26.39 40.61
C GLN A 392 -5.13 26.08 39.79
N ALA A 393 -5.47 27.00 38.88
CA ALA A 393 -6.45 26.81 37.82
C ALA A 393 -5.81 27.12 36.46
N ILE A 394 -5.83 26.15 35.55
CA ILE A 394 -5.07 26.16 34.31
C ILE A 394 -5.98 25.86 33.13
N LEU A 395 -5.96 26.73 32.14
CA LEU A 395 -6.58 26.51 30.83
C LEU A 395 -5.52 26.01 29.86
N LYS A 396 -5.76 24.84 29.28
CA LYS A 396 -4.89 24.19 28.30
C LYS A 396 -5.58 24.15 26.94
N LEU A 397 -4.86 24.62 25.91
CA LEU A 397 -5.26 24.52 24.51
C LEU A 397 -4.30 23.59 23.78
N ARG A 398 -4.82 22.51 23.20
CA ARG A 398 -4.01 21.52 22.47
C ARG A 398 -4.33 21.55 20.99
N HIS A 399 -3.37 21.90 20.15
CA HIS A 399 -3.52 21.87 18.71
C HIS A 399 -3.55 20.42 18.19
N GLU A 400 -4.20 20.18 17.06
CA GLU A 400 -4.22 18.87 16.36
C GLU A 400 -2.83 18.30 16.07
N THR A 401 -1.81 19.15 15.90
CA THR A 401 -0.41 18.70 15.73
C THR A 401 0.22 18.21 17.03
N GLY A 402 -0.47 18.31 18.17
CA GLY A 402 -0.02 17.93 19.50
C GLY A 402 0.77 19.00 20.26
N VAL A 403 0.82 20.24 19.76
CA VAL A 403 1.41 21.38 20.48
C VAL A 403 0.44 21.85 21.56
N GLU A 404 0.94 22.01 22.80
CA GLU A 404 0.13 22.40 23.96
C GLU A 404 0.48 23.81 24.41
N HIS A 405 -0.55 24.63 24.62
CA HIS A 405 -0.44 25.98 25.17
C HIS A 405 -1.16 26.03 26.51
N ILE A 406 -0.45 26.48 27.54
CA ILE A 406 -0.93 26.45 28.93
C ILE A 406 -1.04 27.89 29.44
N PHE A 407 -2.21 28.23 29.97
CA PHE A 407 -2.54 29.56 30.49
C PHE A 407 -3.03 29.45 31.93
N LEU A 408 -2.49 30.28 32.82
CA LEU A 408 -2.97 30.38 34.20
C LEU A 408 -4.23 31.26 34.24
N VAL A 409 -5.30 30.78 34.88
CA VAL A 409 -6.54 31.53 35.01
C VAL A 409 -6.47 32.44 36.25
N ALA A 410 -6.76 33.73 36.06
CA ALA A 410 -6.70 34.70 37.15
C ALA A 410 -7.94 34.61 38.05
N ASN A 411 -7.76 34.80 39.36
CA ASN A 411 -8.85 34.89 40.32
C ASN A 411 -9.18 36.36 40.61
N SER A 412 -10.42 36.78 40.35
CA SER A 412 -10.92 38.13 40.63
C SER A 412 -11.69 38.23 41.96
N GLY A 413 -11.57 37.24 42.85
CA GLY A 413 -12.10 37.21 44.22
C GLY A 413 -13.50 36.61 44.39
N LYS A 414 -14.30 36.50 43.32
CA LYS A 414 -15.58 35.75 43.30
C LYS A 414 -15.73 34.81 42.11
N LYS A 415 -14.90 34.98 41.08
CA LYS A 415 -14.92 34.22 39.83
C LYS A 415 -13.50 34.13 39.28
N PHE A 416 -13.24 33.05 38.57
CA PHE A 416 -12.05 32.82 37.77
C PHE A 416 -12.32 33.29 36.35
N GLU A 417 -11.42 34.08 35.80
CA GLU A 417 -11.61 34.71 34.50
C GLU A 417 -10.32 34.74 33.70
N ILE A 418 -10.42 34.45 32.40
CA ILE A 418 -9.34 34.62 31.45
C ILE A 418 -9.88 35.10 30.10
N VAL A 419 -9.19 36.07 29.51
CA VAL A 419 -9.44 36.55 28.15
C VAL A 419 -8.22 36.23 27.30
N LEU A 420 -8.37 35.37 26.29
CA LEU A 420 -7.35 35.09 25.31
C LEU A 420 -7.55 36.02 24.11
N ASP A 421 -6.60 36.93 23.93
CA ASP A 421 -6.52 37.82 22.77
C ASP A 421 -5.66 37.16 21.69
N PHE A 422 -6.28 36.58 20.67
CA PHE A 422 -5.57 35.79 19.67
C PHE A 422 -4.57 36.63 18.88
N LEU A 423 -4.87 37.90 18.57
CA LEU A 423 -3.95 38.82 17.88
C LEU A 423 -2.66 39.05 18.68
N GLY A 424 -2.79 39.22 20.00
CA GLY A 424 -1.64 39.40 20.89
C GLY A 424 -0.88 38.10 21.16
N LEU A 425 -1.48 36.95 20.88
CA LEU A 425 -0.93 35.62 21.17
C LEU A 425 -0.44 34.87 19.92
N VAL A 426 -0.62 35.41 18.71
CA VAL A 426 -0.28 34.72 17.43
C VAL A 426 1.13 34.14 17.43
N GLU A 427 2.13 34.89 17.89
CA GLU A 427 3.52 34.42 17.96
C GLU A 427 3.69 33.25 18.94
N LYS A 428 2.93 33.23 20.05
CA LYS A 428 2.95 32.15 21.04
C LYS A 428 2.19 30.90 20.57
N PHE A 429 1.22 31.08 19.68
CA PHE A 429 0.54 30.00 18.96
C PHE A 429 1.31 29.51 17.72
N PHE A 430 2.50 30.08 17.45
CA PHE A 430 3.33 29.73 16.29
C PHE A 430 2.60 29.89 14.94
N TYR A 431 1.62 30.81 14.86
CA TYR A 431 0.81 31.03 13.65
C TYR A 431 0.08 29.74 13.17
N LEU A 432 -0.22 28.81 14.09
CA LEU A 432 -0.91 27.56 13.77
C LEU A 432 -2.42 27.79 13.71
N SER A 433 -2.97 27.82 12.49
CA SER A 433 -4.42 27.76 12.26
C SER A 433 -4.88 26.31 12.25
N GLY A 434 -6.04 26.04 12.81
CA GLY A 434 -6.59 24.69 12.91
C GLY A 434 -7.40 24.45 14.19
N LYS A 435 -7.65 23.18 14.48
CA LYS A 435 -8.47 22.78 15.62
C LYS A 435 -7.66 22.71 16.91
N TYR A 436 -8.18 23.33 17.96
CA TYR A 436 -7.65 23.29 19.31
C TYR A 436 -8.64 22.67 20.29
N ASP A 437 -8.21 21.70 21.08
CA ASP A 437 -8.99 21.15 22.19
C ASP A 437 -8.81 22.03 23.44
N ILE A 438 -9.91 22.37 24.10
CA ILE A 438 -9.96 23.20 25.30
C ILE A 438 -10.11 22.29 26.53
N GLN A 439 -9.17 22.37 27.45
CA GLN A 439 -9.17 21.61 28.69
C GLN A 439 -8.94 22.53 29.89
N LEU A 440 -9.77 22.39 30.92
CA LEU A 440 -9.64 23.09 32.19
C LEU A 440 -9.15 22.12 33.26
N THR A 441 -8.04 22.49 33.90
CA THR A 441 -7.47 21.74 35.03
C THR A 441 -7.49 22.61 36.27
N VAL A 442 -8.05 22.09 37.37
CA VAL A 442 -8.07 22.75 38.68
C VAL A 442 -7.54 21.77 39.72
N GLY A 443 -6.52 22.21 40.47
CA GLY A 443 -5.86 21.37 41.46
C GLY A 443 -5.43 22.16 42.69
N ASP A 444 -5.57 21.53 43.85
CA ASP A 444 -5.08 22.03 45.13
C ASP A 444 -4.66 20.83 46.00
N ALA A 445 -3.68 21.02 46.88
CA ALA A 445 -3.23 20.02 47.84
C ALA A 445 -4.31 19.67 48.87
N VAL A 446 -5.26 20.58 49.11
CA VAL A 446 -6.40 20.38 50.03
C VAL A 446 -7.66 19.82 49.35
N MET A 447 -7.61 19.54 48.04
CA MET A 447 -8.73 19.03 47.26
C MET A 447 -8.65 17.50 47.12
N GLU A 448 -9.72 16.78 47.50
CA GLU A 448 -9.74 15.31 47.45
C GLU A 448 -9.65 14.74 46.02
N ASN A 449 -10.28 15.43 45.04
CA ASN A 449 -10.27 15.03 43.63
C ASN A 449 -9.81 16.19 42.78
N SER A 450 -8.63 16.11 42.15
CA SER A 450 -8.22 17.10 41.14
C SER A 450 -9.19 17.08 39.95
N PHE A 451 -9.56 18.25 39.45
CA PHE A 451 -10.53 18.39 38.38
C PHE A 451 -9.79 18.59 37.04
N LEU A 452 -10.09 17.72 36.08
CA LEU A 452 -9.61 17.84 34.69
C LEU A 452 -10.81 17.60 33.79
N SER A 453 -11.23 18.63 33.06
CA SER A 453 -12.45 18.62 32.26
C SER A 453 -12.19 19.14 30.86
N ALA A 454 -12.61 18.37 29.85
CA ALA A 454 -12.62 18.82 28.47
C ALA A 454 -13.84 19.73 28.27
N LEU A 455 -13.60 21.01 27.97
CA LEU A 455 -14.66 22.01 27.80
C LEU A 455 -15.20 22.03 26.36
N GLY A 456 -14.41 21.59 25.39
CA GLY A 456 -14.79 21.60 23.99
C GLY A 456 -13.64 21.83 23.03
N THR A 457 -13.95 22.32 21.83
CA THR A 457 -12.97 22.56 20.77
C THR A 457 -13.15 23.95 20.18
N ILE A 458 -12.05 24.60 19.78
CA ILE A 458 -12.07 25.88 19.09
C ILE A 458 -11.25 25.81 17.81
N GLU A 459 -11.89 26.14 16.69
CA GLU A 459 -11.23 26.27 15.40
C GLU A 459 -10.69 27.71 15.26
N LEU A 460 -9.36 27.85 15.16
CA LEU A 460 -8.69 29.14 15.10
C LEU A 460 -8.17 29.46 13.70
N ASP A 461 -8.55 30.64 13.20
CA ASP A 461 -8.05 31.21 11.94
C ASP A 461 -7.05 32.34 12.21
N LEU A 462 -5.77 31.97 12.25
CA LEU A 462 -4.62 32.85 12.47
C LEU A 462 -3.98 33.28 11.13
N PRO A 463 -3.32 34.46 11.08
CA PRO A 463 -2.65 34.94 9.87
C PRO A 463 -1.47 34.04 9.47
N GLU A 464 -1.09 34.10 8.19
CA GLU A 464 0.04 33.33 7.68
C GLU A 464 1.37 33.71 8.36
N PRO A 465 2.24 32.72 8.65
CA PRO A 465 3.52 32.97 9.31
C PRO A 465 4.46 33.81 8.43
N PRO A 466 5.06 34.90 8.95
CA PRO A 466 6.14 35.60 8.26
C PRO A 466 7.39 34.70 8.13
N GLU A 467 8.27 34.97 7.15
CA GLU A 467 9.48 34.15 6.88
C GLU A 467 10.41 33.95 8.10
N LYS A 468 10.33 34.82 9.10
CA LYS A 468 11.11 34.77 10.35
C LYS A 468 10.30 34.30 11.57
N ALA A 469 9.11 33.72 11.37
CA ALA A 469 8.24 33.30 12.46
C ALA A 469 8.92 32.25 13.37
N PRO A 470 8.65 32.28 14.68
CA PRO A 470 9.02 31.21 15.59
C PRO A 470 8.40 29.89 15.13
N ARG A 471 9.22 28.83 15.06
CA ARG A 471 8.72 27.49 14.74
C ARG A 471 8.22 26.79 16.02
N PRO A 472 7.17 25.95 15.92
CA PRO A 472 6.71 25.18 17.07
C PRO A 472 7.83 24.27 17.60
N PRO A 473 7.86 23.99 18.91
CA PRO A 473 8.86 23.12 19.50
C PRO A 473 8.80 21.73 18.85
N THR A 474 9.95 21.22 18.44
CA THR A 474 10.08 19.85 17.94
C THR A 474 9.61 18.91 19.06
N GLN A 475 8.51 18.19 18.85
CA GLN A 475 8.06 17.21 19.84
C GLN A 475 9.17 16.19 20.12
N PRO A 476 9.28 15.68 21.36
CA PRO A 476 10.19 14.61 21.69
C PRO A 476 9.78 13.36 20.91
N VAL A 477 10.34 13.24 19.71
CA VAL A 477 10.36 12.04 18.89
C VAL A 477 11.00 10.95 19.74
N GLU A 478 10.25 9.88 20.06
CA GLU A 478 10.79 8.74 20.79
C GLU A 478 12.17 8.37 20.20
N PRO A 479 13.21 8.11 21.02
CA PRO A 479 14.57 7.87 20.53
C PRO A 479 14.67 6.80 19.43
N TYR A 480 13.70 5.88 19.41
CA TYR A 480 13.60 4.77 18.46
C TYR A 480 12.97 5.14 17.11
N SER A 481 12.12 6.17 17.03
CA SER A 481 11.53 6.63 15.76
C SER A 481 12.50 7.45 14.90
N ARG A 482 13.62 7.92 15.47
CA ARG A 482 14.78 8.41 14.70
C ARG A 482 15.36 7.34 13.76
N TYR A 483 15.17 6.06 14.09
CA TYR A 483 15.71 4.90 13.38
C TYR A 483 14.62 4.06 12.67
N GLY A 484 13.38 4.55 12.62
CA GLY A 484 12.30 3.90 11.88
C GLY A 484 12.48 4.00 10.36
N PRO A 485 11.95 3.03 9.59
CA PRO A 485 11.93 3.14 8.14
C PRO A 485 11.15 4.40 7.75
N ARG A 486 11.80 5.29 6.98
CA ARG A 486 11.10 6.45 6.40
C ARG A 486 10.09 5.95 5.38
N ALA A 487 9.03 6.74 5.18
CA ALA A 487 8.03 6.46 4.14
C ALA A 487 8.71 6.04 2.83
N GLU A 488 8.25 4.93 2.27
CA GLU A 488 8.76 4.40 1.02
C GLU A 488 8.52 5.43 -0.08
N ILE A 489 9.60 5.87 -0.72
CA ILE A 489 9.51 6.79 -1.84
C ILE A 489 9.25 5.92 -3.07
N SER A 490 7.98 5.77 -3.45
CA SER A 490 7.64 5.21 -4.75
C SER A 490 8.07 6.20 -5.83
N HIS A 491 9.01 5.78 -6.68
CA HIS A 491 9.38 6.59 -7.83
C HIS A 491 8.20 6.60 -8.81
N ILE A 492 7.41 7.68 -8.80
CA ILE A 492 6.36 7.92 -9.79
C ILE A 492 7.06 8.08 -11.14
N PHE A 493 7.05 7.00 -11.92
CA PHE A 493 7.52 7.05 -13.29
C PHE A 493 6.66 8.05 -14.06
N ARG A 494 7.30 8.85 -14.90
CA ARG A 494 6.55 9.68 -15.85
C ARG A 494 5.66 8.75 -16.67
N ALA A 495 4.37 9.07 -16.71
CA ALA A 495 3.46 8.39 -17.62
C ALA A 495 4.06 8.45 -19.04
N PRO A 496 4.03 7.35 -19.80
CA PRO A 496 4.57 7.34 -21.15
C PRO A 496 3.86 8.41 -21.98
N ASP A 497 4.63 9.19 -22.75
CA ASP A 497 4.08 10.24 -23.59
C ASP A 497 3.00 9.65 -24.52
N LYS A 498 1.83 10.31 -24.56
CA LYS A 498 0.72 9.88 -25.41
C LYS A 498 1.18 9.86 -26.87
N ARG A 499 1.15 8.69 -27.49
CA ARG A 499 1.44 8.53 -28.91
C ARG A 499 0.25 8.95 -29.76
N PRO A 500 0.46 9.49 -30.97
CA PRO A 500 -0.62 9.76 -31.89
C PRO A 500 -1.36 8.46 -32.26
N PRO A 501 -2.67 8.54 -32.58
CA PRO A 501 -3.43 7.39 -33.03
C PRO A 501 -2.84 6.82 -34.33
N LYS A 502 -2.88 5.50 -34.48
CA LYS A 502 -2.28 4.77 -35.62
C LYS A 502 -2.81 5.28 -36.97
N GLU A 503 -4.11 5.55 -37.04
CA GLU A 503 -4.78 6.07 -38.25
C GLU A 503 -4.17 7.39 -38.74
N LEU A 504 -3.85 8.30 -37.81
CA LEU A 504 -3.22 9.58 -38.14
C LEU A 504 -1.81 9.35 -38.70
N SER A 505 -1.04 8.46 -38.08
CA SER A 505 0.31 8.13 -38.57
C SER A 505 0.30 7.48 -39.96
N LEU A 506 -0.67 6.61 -40.25
CA LEU A 506 -0.84 5.99 -41.56
C LEU A 506 -1.26 7.00 -42.63
N THR A 507 -2.12 7.96 -42.26
CA THR A 507 -2.54 9.04 -43.16
C THR A 507 -1.35 9.90 -43.59
N PHE A 508 -0.50 10.31 -42.64
CA PHE A 508 0.71 11.09 -42.94
C PHE A 508 1.77 10.29 -43.73
N LEU A 509 1.87 8.98 -43.52
CA LEU A 509 2.69 8.11 -44.36
C LEU A 509 2.20 8.16 -45.82
N GLY A 510 0.89 8.07 -46.03
CA GLY A 510 0.27 8.25 -47.35
C GLY A 510 0.60 9.60 -47.98
N PHE A 511 0.48 10.70 -47.23
CA PHE A 511 0.86 12.04 -47.71
C PHE A 511 2.34 12.18 -48.03
N THR A 512 3.22 11.46 -47.34
CA THR A 512 4.66 11.48 -47.62
C THR A 512 5.00 10.73 -48.91
N LEU A 513 4.25 9.66 -49.22
CA LEU A 513 4.41 8.89 -50.47
C LEU A 513 3.79 9.57 -51.69
N LEU A 514 2.78 10.42 -51.49
CA LEU A 514 2.03 11.07 -52.58
C LEU A 514 2.90 11.94 -53.51
N PRO A 515 3.82 12.81 -53.01
CA PRO A 515 4.77 13.52 -53.86
C PRO A 515 5.68 12.60 -54.66
N PHE A 516 6.10 11.46 -54.10
CA PHE A 516 6.94 10.48 -54.80
C PHE A 516 6.19 9.79 -55.94
N ILE A 517 4.94 9.39 -55.71
CA ILE A 517 4.07 8.85 -56.77
C ILE A 517 3.82 9.93 -57.84
N GLY A 518 3.53 11.17 -57.43
CA GLY A 518 3.37 12.30 -58.34
C GLY A 518 4.61 12.55 -59.21
N PHE A 519 5.81 12.45 -58.62
CA PHE A 519 7.07 12.54 -59.35
C PHE A 519 7.23 11.42 -60.38
N LEU A 520 6.94 10.15 -60.01
CA LEU A 520 6.98 9.02 -60.94
C LEU A 520 5.99 9.18 -62.10
N VAL A 521 4.75 9.59 -61.83
CA VAL A 521 3.74 9.88 -62.85
C VAL A 521 4.18 11.04 -63.74
N GLY A 522 4.79 12.08 -63.16
CA GLY A 522 5.38 13.20 -63.89
C GLY A 522 6.47 12.77 -64.86
N LEU A 523 7.39 11.90 -64.43
CA LEU A 523 8.44 11.35 -65.30
C LEU A 523 7.86 10.58 -66.51
N LEU A 524 6.81 9.78 -66.28
CA LEU A 524 6.11 9.05 -67.33
C LEU A 524 5.39 10.00 -68.31
N ARG A 525 4.72 11.04 -67.81
CA ARG A 525 4.01 12.04 -68.62
C ARG A 525 4.96 12.92 -69.45
N LEU A 526 6.13 13.24 -68.92
CA LEU A 526 7.16 14.02 -69.60
C LEU A 526 7.97 13.19 -70.62
N GLY A 527 7.72 11.88 -70.73
CA GLY A 527 8.40 11.01 -71.70
C GLY A 527 9.88 10.79 -71.38
N VAL A 528 10.28 10.93 -70.11
CA VAL A 528 11.65 10.66 -69.66
C VAL A 528 11.97 9.20 -69.95
N ASN A 529 13.02 8.97 -70.72
CA ASN A 529 13.39 7.64 -71.19
C ASN A 529 14.86 7.35 -70.89
N LEU A 530 15.21 6.06 -70.89
CA LEU A 530 16.58 5.58 -70.68
C LEU A 530 17.26 5.21 -72.00
N LYS A 531 16.82 5.77 -73.14
CA LYS A 531 17.30 5.35 -74.48
C LYS A 531 18.77 5.70 -74.73
N ASN A 532 19.32 6.65 -73.98
CA ASN A 532 20.75 7.02 -74.04
C ASN A 532 21.65 6.12 -73.16
N PHE A 533 21.12 5.04 -72.59
CA PHE A 533 21.96 4.07 -71.90
C PHE A 533 22.90 3.39 -72.91
N PRO A 534 24.21 3.31 -72.64
CA PRO A 534 25.17 2.80 -73.62
C PRO A 534 24.84 1.35 -74.02
N SER A 535 24.72 1.11 -75.32
CA SER A 535 24.43 -0.21 -75.92
C SER A 535 25.70 -0.98 -76.32
N SER A 536 26.83 -0.30 -76.41
CA SER A 536 28.13 -0.92 -76.69
C SER A 536 28.67 -1.64 -75.45
N SER A 537 29.30 -2.81 -75.66
CA SER A 537 29.66 -3.76 -74.60
C SER A 537 30.51 -3.14 -73.48
N VAL A 538 31.51 -2.31 -73.82
CA VAL A 538 32.45 -1.74 -72.83
C VAL A 538 31.83 -0.59 -72.01
N PRO A 539 31.23 0.46 -72.61
CA PRO A 539 30.57 1.52 -71.84
C PRO A 539 29.35 1.04 -71.04
N ALA A 540 28.62 0.02 -71.52
CA ALA A 540 27.53 -0.61 -70.79
C ALA A 540 27.99 -1.22 -69.46
N ILE A 541 29.12 -1.93 -69.47
CA ILE A 541 29.69 -2.55 -68.26
C ILE A 541 30.06 -1.48 -67.22
N PHE A 542 30.71 -0.39 -67.62
CA PHE A 542 31.05 0.70 -66.68
C PHE A 542 29.80 1.41 -66.14
N ALA A 543 28.79 1.64 -66.97
CA ALA A 543 27.53 2.24 -66.53
C ALA A 543 26.79 1.34 -65.53
N ILE A 544 26.72 0.04 -65.77
CA ILE A 544 26.12 -0.95 -64.87
C ILE A 544 26.90 -1.00 -63.54
N LEU A 545 28.23 -1.06 -63.60
CA LEU A 545 29.09 -1.09 -62.41
C LEU A 545 28.91 0.15 -61.53
N PHE A 546 28.80 1.34 -62.15
CA PHE A 546 28.55 2.60 -61.44
C PHE A 546 27.20 2.59 -60.70
N HIS A 547 26.11 2.19 -61.36
CA HIS A 547 24.78 2.14 -60.75
C HIS A 547 24.69 1.04 -59.68
N LEU A 548 25.32 -0.12 -59.89
CA LEU A 548 25.47 -1.16 -58.87
C LEU A 548 26.23 -0.65 -57.64
N GLY A 549 27.27 0.16 -57.85
CA GLY A 549 28.01 0.82 -56.77
C GLY A 549 27.13 1.73 -55.92
N ILE A 550 26.32 2.58 -56.56
CA ILE A 550 25.36 3.45 -55.86
C ILE A 550 24.32 2.61 -55.10
N ALA A 551 23.75 1.58 -55.73
CA ALA A 551 22.78 0.69 -55.09
C ALA A 551 23.40 -0.04 -53.88
N ALA A 552 24.65 -0.49 -53.98
CA ALA A 552 25.36 -1.13 -52.88
C ALA A 552 25.62 -0.18 -51.69
N VAL A 553 25.94 1.09 -51.95
CA VAL A 553 26.10 2.11 -50.89
C VAL A 553 24.77 2.41 -50.20
N LEU A 554 23.68 2.56 -50.97
CA LEU A 554 22.34 2.77 -50.40
C LEU A 554 21.88 1.55 -49.61
N LEU A 555 22.11 0.33 -50.11
CA LEU A 555 21.86 -0.90 -49.40
C LEU A 555 22.70 -0.99 -48.12
N LEU A 556 23.96 -0.54 -48.13
CA LEU A 556 24.79 -0.48 -46.94
C LEU A 556 24.20 0.47 -45.89
N TYR A 557 23.64 1.63 -46.28
CA TYR A 557 22.97 2.53 -45.35
C TYR A 557 21.70 1.92 -44.74
N VAL A 558 20.89 1.25 -45.57
CA VAL A 558 19.71 0.52 -45.09
C VAL A 558 20.14 -0.63 -44.17
N LEU A 559 21.16 -1.41 -44.54
CA LEU A 559 21.71 -2.47 -43.72
C LEU A 559 22.35 -1.94 -42.45
N PHE A 560 22.97 -0.76 -42.45
CA PHE A 560 23.50 -0.11 -41.25
C PHE A 560 22.36 0.30 -40.30
N TRP A 561 21.29 0.88 -40.84
CA TRP A 561 20.10 1.22 -40.07
C TRP A 561 19.39 -0.03 -39.52
N LEU A 562 19.42 -1.14 -40.27
CA LEU A 562 18.89 -2.45 -39.87
C LEU A 562 19.88 -3.33 -39.07
N LYS A 563 21.17 -2.96 -38.98
CA LYS A 563 22.21 -3.77 -38.32
C LYS A 563 22.37 -3.41 -36.85
N VAL A 564 22.05 -4.42 -36.05
CA VAL A 564 22.58 -4.73 -34.71
C VAL A 564 22.01 -3.86 -33.60
N SER A 565 20.74 -4.12 -33.29
CA SER A 565 20.26 -4.02 -31.92
C SER A 565 20.72 -5.27 -31.17
N ILE A 566 21.67 -5.13 -30.25
CA ILE A 566 21.84 -6.09 -29.17
C ILE A 566 20.55 -6.06 -28.34
N ARG A 567 20.11 -7.21 -27.83
CA ARG A 567 18.98 -7.22 -26.90
C ARG A 567 19.33 -6.42 -25.64
N PRO A 568 18.34 -5.87 -24.91
CA PRO A 568 18.62 -5.09 -23.71
C PRO A 568 19.46 -5.90 -22.70
N PHE A 569 20.53 -5.30 -22.21
CA PHE A 569 21.35 -5.84 -21.12
C PHE A 569 21.67 -4.73 -20.13
N ILE A 570 21.99 -5.10 -18.90
CA ILE A 570 22.35 -4.17 -17.82
C ILE A 570 23.70 -4.55 -17.24
N LEU A 571 24.43 -3.59 -16.68
CA LEU A 571 25.66 -3.86 -15.93
C LEU A 571 25.33 -4.06 -14.45
N ARG A 572 26.03 -4.97 -13.77
CA ARG A 572 25.88 -5.20 -12.31
C ARG A 572 26.14 -3.92 -11.51
N SER A 573 27.10 -3.11 -11.93
CA SER A 573 27.36 -1.76 -11.40
C SER A 573 26.14 -0.85 -11.47
N GLN A 574 25.33 -0.91 -12.53
CA GLN A 574 24.13 -0.08 -12.64
C GLN A 574 23.07 -0.49 -11.61
N LEU A 575 22.94 -1.77 -11.29
CA LEU A 575 22.06 -2.24 -10.21
C LEU A 575 22.51 -1.71 -8.85
N TYR A 576 23.82 -1.67 -8.58
CA TYR A 576 24.38 -1.04 -7.39
C TYR A 576 24.13 0.48 -7.32
N SER A 577 23.79 1.12 -8.44
CA SER A 577 23.40 2.55 -8.45
C SER A 577 21.93 2.77 -8.10
N CYS A 578 21.10 1.73 -8.21
CA CYS A 578 19.67 1.77 -7.98
C CYS A 578 19.32 1.26 -6.58
N VAL A 579 20.01 0.21 -6.10
CA VAL A 579 19.78 -0.43 -4.81
C VAL A 579 20.91 -0.06 -3.85
N LYS A 580 20.55 0.37 -2.63
CA LYS A 580 21.54 0.79 -1.62
C LYS A 580 22.36 -0.37 -1.07
N ASP A 581 21.74 -1.51 -0.85
CA ASP A 581 22.41 -2.73 -0.36
C ASP A 581 22.94 -3.55 -1.54
N ARG A 582 24.26 -3.56 -1.71
CA ARG A 582 24.94 -4.34 -2.74
C ARG A 582 24.83 -5.85 -2.48
N THR A 583 24.75 -6.26 -1.22
CA THR A 583 24.68 -7.67 -0.81
C THR A 583 23.35 -8.29 -1.21
N GLN A 584 22.27 -7.51 -1.07
CA GLN A 584 20.95 -7.91 -1.52
C GLN A 584 20.93 -8.16 -3.03
N VAL A 585 21.48 -7.22 -3.82
CA VAL A 585 21.58 -7.37 -5.28
C VAL A 585 22.29 -8.66 -5.64
N ASP A 586 23.39 -8.97 -4.97
CA ASP A 586 24.18 -10.16 -5.24
C ASP A 586 23.43 -11.45 -4.89
N ARG A 587 22.72 -11.47 -3.76
CA ARG A 587 21.90 -12.61 -3.34
C ARG A 587 20.75 -12.87 -4.32
N GLU A 588 20.07 -11.82 -4.77
CA GLU A 588 18.95 -11.93 -5.71
C GLU A 588 19.41 -12.33 -7.11
N LEU A 589 20.50 -11.75 -7.62
CA LEU A 589 21.09 -12.16 -8.90
C LEU A 589 21.51 -13.62 -8.89
N GLU A 590 22.05 -14.10 -7.77
CA GLU A 590 22.42 -15.51 -7.60
C GLU A 590 21.19 -16.42 -7.57
N SER A 591 20.09 -16.01 -6.93
CA SER A 591 18.82 -16.74 -6.98
C SER A 591 18.27 -16.83 -8.40
N LEU A 592 18.16 -15.69 -9.09
CA LEU A 592 17.60 -15.61 -10.44
C LEU A 592 18.46 -16.36 -11.48
N ARG A 593 19.77 -16.45 -11.24
CA ARG A 593 20.69 -17.28 -12.03
C ARG A 593 20.41 -18.77 -11.84
N ARG A 594 20.20 -19.22 -10.60
CA ARG A 594 19.86 -20.62 -10.28
C ARG A 594 18.49 -21.02 -10.85
N ASP A 595 17.55 -20.08 -10.86
CA ASP A 595 16.21 -20.26 -11.43
C ASP A 595 16.19 -20.16 -12.97
N LYS A 596 17.37 -20.05 -13.61
CA LYS A 596 17.56 -19.94 -15.07
C LYS A 596 16.81 -18.76 -15.71
N GLN A 597 16.52 -17.70 -14.96
CA GLN A 597 15.83 -16.52 -15.50
C GLN A 597 16.78 -15.55 -16.18
N LEU A 598 18.02 -15.45 -15.69
CA LEU A 598 19.05 -14.56 -16.23
C LEU A 598 20.39 -15.25 -16.41
N ARG A 599 21.24 -14.67 -17.26
CA ARG A 599 22.63 -15.09 -17.47
C ARG A 599 23.57 -13.92 -17.23
N ILE A 600 24.70 -14.23 -16.59
CA ILE A 600 25.75 -13.26 -16.26
C ILE A 600 26.95 -13.50 -17.15
N PHE A 601 27.48 -12.44 -17.76
CA PHE A 601 28.61 -12.47 -18.68
C PHE A 601 29.75 -11.60 -18.13
N LYS A 602 30.99 -12.11 -18.17
CA LYS A 602 32.18 -11.31 -17.86
C LYS A 602 32.61 -10.50 -19.07
N LEU A 603 32.86 -9.21 -18.89
CA LEU A 603 33.25 -8.32 -19.98
C LEU A 603 34.77 -8.08 -20.03
N ASN A 604 35.32 -8.02 -21.24
CA ASN A 604 36.72 -7.69 -21.49
C ASN A 604 37.00 -6.17 -21.48
N THR A 605 36.47 -5.44 -20.51
CA THR A 605 36.69 -4.00 -20.34
C THR A 605 37.94 -3.69 -19.51
N GLY A 606 38.48 -4.68 -18.79
CA GLY A 606 39.66 -4.58 -17.92
C GLY A 606 39.38 -4.06 -16.51
N GLN A 607 38.10 -3.95 -16.15
CA GLN A 607 37.56 -4.00 -14.78
C GLN A 607 36.78 -5.32 -14.66
N ASP A 608 36.50 -5.80 -13.44
CA ASP A 608 35.71 -7.02 -13.21
C ASP A 608 34.21 -6.77 -13.46
N ASP A 609 33.89 -6.32 -14.67
CA ASP A 609 32.57 -5.86 -15.08
C ASP A 609 31.73 -7.05 -15.53
N HIS A 610 30.52 -7.12 -14.98
CA HIS A 610 29.55 -8.17 -15.28
C HIS A 610 28.34 -7.57 -16.00
N ALA A 611 28.04 -8.10 -17.20
CA ALA A 611 26.79 -7.84 -17.89
C ALA A 611 25.75 -8.89 -17.52
N ILE A 612 24.50 -8.46 -17.40
CA ILE A 612 23.35 -9.29 -17.02
C ILE A 612 22.31 -9.15 -18.14
N MET A 613 21.79 -10.28 -18.60
CA MET A 613 20.77 -10.35 -19.62
C MET A 613 19.78 -11.47 -19.27
N PHE A 614 18.51 -11.28 -19.61
CA PHE A 614 17.52 -12.36 -19.47
C PHE A 614 17.93 -13.54 -20.36
N LEU A 615 17.70 -14.76 -19.86
CA LEU A 615 18.10 -15.97 -20.59
C LEU A 615 17.34 -16.08 -21.92
N ASP A 616 16.05 -15.74 -21.95
CA ASP A 616 15.23 -15.74 -23.16
C ASP A 616 15.71 -14.74 -24.22
N ASP A 617 16.16 -13.55 -23.78
CA ASP A 617 16.74 -12.53 -24.67
C ASP A 617 18.07 -13.01 -25.26
N TYR A 618 18.90 -13.70 -24.45
CA TYR A 618 20.14 -14.32 -24.92
C TYR A 618 19.88 -15.41 -25.97
N LEU A 619 18.95 -16.33 -25.68
CA LEU A 619 18.57 -17.40 -26.60
C LEU A 619 18.00 -16.83 -27.91
N SER A 620 17.12 -15.84 -27.83
CA SER A 620 16.57 -15.13 -28.98
C SER A 620 17.67 -14.45 -29.82
N GLN A 621 18.67 -13.86 -29.17
CA GLN A 621 19.80 -13.22 -29.85
C GLN A 621 20.70 -14.23 -30.55
N MET A 622 20.89 -15.40 -29.95
CA MET A 622 21.63 -16.52 -30.53
C MET A 622 20.90 -17.09 -31.76
N GLU A 623 19.59 -17.36 -31.66
CA GLU A 623 18.78 -17.89 -32.77
C GLU A 623 18.78 -16.94 -33.98
N HIS A 624 18.63 -15.63 -33.74
CA HIS A 624 18.69 -14.64 -34.83
C HIS A 624 20.09 -14.57 -35.47
N PHE A 625 21.15 -14.79 -34.71
CA PHE A 625 22.50 -14.88 -35.26
C PHE A 625 22.71 -16.17 -36.07
N MET A 626 22.24 -17.30 -35.56
CA MET A 626 22.29 -18.60 -36.23
C MET A 626 21.59 -18.55 -37.59
N LYS A 627 20.38 -17.99 -37.66
CA LYS A 627 19.63 -17.81 -38.91
C LYS A 627 20.41 -17.01 -39.96
N ARG A 628 21.13 -15.96 -39.55
CA ARG A 628 22.00 -15.16 -40.43
C ARG A 628 23.25 -15.89 -40.90
N MET A 629 23.73 -16.88 -40.14
CA MET A 629 24.88 -17.70 -40.50
C MET A 629 24.48 -18.84 -41.44
N GLU A 630 23.28 -19.40 -41.26
CA GLU A 630 22.67 -20.39 -42.14
C GLU A 630 22.49 -19.84 -43.56
N GLU A 631 22.04 -18.59 -43.68
CA GLU A 631 21.95 -17.85 -44.97
C GLU A 631 23.31 -17.67 -45.67
N LYS A 632 24.43 -17.75 -44.93
CA LYS A 632 25.80 -17.59 -45.46
C LYS A 632 26.49 -18.91 -45.82
N LYS A 633 25.81 -20.06 -45.65
CA LYS A 633 26.33 -21.42 -45.94
C LYS A 633 27.71 -21.70 -45.32
N GLN A 634 27.86 -21.39 -44.04
CA GLN A 634 29.17 -21.41 -43.38
C GLN A 634 29.21 -22.43 -42.22
N GLY A 635 29.79 -23.60 -42.47
CA GLY A 635 30.22 -24.58 -41.45
C GLY A 635 29.16 -25.56 -40.93
N ASP A 636 29.62 -26.52 -40.11
CA ASP A 636 28.80 -27.50 -39.37
C ASP A 636 27.92 -26.76 -38.34
N LEU A 637 26.68 -26.44 -38.71
CA LEU A 637 25.75 -25.64 -37.91
C LEU A 637 25.20 -26.39 -36.67
N GLU A 638 25.34 -27.71 -36.63
CA GLU A 638 24.84 -28.57 -35.54
C GLU A 638 25.51 -28.24 -34.18
N VAL A 639 26.74 -27.70 -34.19
CA VAL A 639 27.45 -27.29 -32.97
C VAL A 639 26.68 -26.23 -32.17
N PHE A 640 25.94 -25.34 -32.85
CA PHE A 640 25.19 -24.28 -32.17
C PHE A 640 23.99 -24.85 -31.40
N ASP A 641 23.33 -25.87 -31.95
CA ASP A 641 22.25 -26.59 -31.27
C ASP A 641 22.79 -27.40 -30.10
N TRP A 642 23.98 -28.02 -30.24
CA TRP A 642 24.64 -28.71 -29.14
C TRP A 642 25.00 -27.75 -28.02
N PHE A 643 25.54 -26.58 -28.36
CA PHE A 643 25.88 -25.53 -27.41
C PHE A 643 24.64 -25.01 -26.67
N ARG A 644 23.54 -24.77 -27.37
CA ARG A 644 22.26 -24.35 -26.77
C ARG A 644 21.73 -25.37 -25.76
N ASN A 645 21.63 -26.63 -26.17
CA ASN A 645 20.89 -27.63 -25.39
C ASN A 645 21.75 -28.29 -24.31
N HIS A 646 23.06 -28.41 -24.51
CA HIS A 646 23.94 -29.16 -23.60
C HIS A 646 24.93 -28.28 -22.82
N VAL A 647 25.24 -27.07 -23.30
CA VAL A 647 26.19 -26.17 -22.62
C VAL A 647 25.46 -25.05 -21.87
N ILE A 648 24.55 -24.33 -22.55
CA ILE A 648 23.88 -23.17 -21.99
C ILE A 648 22.90 -23.55 -20.86
N ASP A 649 22.20 -24.68 -20.99
CA ASP A 649 21.21 -25.14 -19.99
C ASP A 649 21.84 -25.77 -18.73
N VAL A 650 23.05 -26.33 -18.88
CA VAL A 650 23.75 -27.06 -17.82
C VAL A 650 24.73 -26.16 -17.06
N ASN A 651 25.52 -25.35 -17.79
CA ASN A 651 26.51 -24.47 -17.17
C ASN A 651 25.95 -23.03 -17.03
N LEU A 652 25.66 -22.67 -15.78
CA LEU A 652 25.14 -21.36 -15.38
C LEU A 652 26.24 -20.38 -14.96
N GLU A 653 27.51 -20.80 -14.94
CA GLU A 653 28.63 -19.95 -14.59
C GLU A 653 28.99 -19.02 -15.77
N PRO A 654 29.62 -17.84 -15.50
CA PRO A 654 30.06 -16.93 -16.56
C PRO A 654 31.22 -17.46 -17.41
N SER A 655 31.87 -18.54 -16.96
CA SER A 655 33.04 -19.15 -17.58
C SER A 655 32.99 -20.66 -17.55
N ILE A 656 33.65 -21.31 -18.51
CA ILE A 656 33.72 -22.76 -18.64
C ILE A 656 35.14 -23.19 -19.02
N ASP A 657 35.62 -24.29 -18.44
CA ASP A 657 36.91 -24.89 -18.78
C ASP A 657 36.84 -25.62 -20.13
N HIS A 658 37.97 -25.69 -20.85
CA HIS A 658 38.06 -26.34 -22.15
C HIS A 658 37.64 -27.82 -22.10
N GLN A 659 38.05 -28.57 -21.07
CA GLN A 659 37.70 -29.99 -20.96
C GLN A 659 36.21 -30.18 -20.71
N GLU A 660 35.63 -29.35 -19.84
CA GLU A 660 34.20 -29.35 -19.54
C GLU A 660 33.36 -28.96 -20.76
N LEU A 661 33.77 -27.93 -21.50
CA LEU A 661 33.13 -27.51 -22.75
C LEU A 661 33.12 -28.63 -23.79
N CYS A 662 34.25 -29.29 -24.00
CA CYS A 662 34.34 -30.43 -24.92
C CYS A 662 33.47 -31.60 -24.45
N LEU A 663 33.41 -31.86 -23.15
CA LEU A 663 32.59 -32.93 -22.58
C LEU A 663 31.09 -32.65 -22.83
N LEU A 664 30.62 -31.44 -22.54
CA LEU A 664 29.23 -31.06 -22.77
C LEU A 664 28.85 -31.07 -24.26
N LEU A 665 29.72 -30.56 -25.13
CA LEU A 665 29.49 -30.61 -26.59
C LEU A 665 29.50 -32.05 -27.14
N SER A 666 30.22 -32.98 -26.50
CA SER A 666 30.30 -34.36 -26.98
C SER A 666 29.00 -35.16 -26.82
N HIS A 667 28.06 -34.68 -26.01
CA HIS A 667 26.71 -35.23 -25.91
C HIS A 667 25.91 -35.07 -27.21
N GLY A 668 26.22 -34.06 -28.02
CA GLY A 668 25.58 -33.84 -29.32
C GLY A 668 26.27 -34.54 -30.49
N GLY A 669 27.56 -34.85 -30.38
CA GLY A 669 28.33 -35.48 -31.47
C GLY A 669 29.85 -35.41 -31.30
N LYS A 670 30.60 -35.77 -32.34
CA LYS A 670 32.08 -35.75 -32.30
C LYS A 670 32.62 -34.31 -32.37
N VAL A 671 33.16 -33.82 -31.26
CA VAL A 671 33.73 -32.47 -31.15
C VAL A 671 35.08 -32.37 -31.87
N LYS A 672 35.27 -31.30 -32.65
CA LYS A 672 36.54 -30.92 -33.30
C LYS A 672 36.94 -29.51 -32.85
N ASP A 673 38.21 -29.16 -32.92
CA ASP A 673 38.68 -27.81 -32.57
C ASP A 673 38.09 -26.70 -33.48
N ASP A 674 37.70 -27.06 -34.70
CA ASP A 674 36.97 -26.18 -35.64
C ASP A 674 35.62 -25.75 -35.06
N HIS A 675 34.95 -26.60 -34.29
CA HIS A 675 33.66 -26.30 -33.64
C HIS A 675 33.81 -25.21 -32.58
N ILE A 676 34.88 -25.28 -31.77
CA ILE A 676 35.18 -24.25 -30.76
C ILE A 676 35.53 -22.93 -31.45
N SER A 677 36.31 -23.00 -32.53
CA SER A 677 36.67 -21.83 -33.34
C SER A 677 35.42 -21.17 -33.95
N LEU A 678 34.43 -21.95 -34.39
CA LEU A 678 33.14 -21.44 -34.87
C LEU A 678 32.36 -20.70 -33.77
N LEU A 679 32.30 -21.25 -32.55
CA LEU A 679 31.63 -20.60 -31.40
C LEU A 679 32.31 -19.27 -30.99
N ILE A 680 33.64 -19.21 -31.07
CA ILE A 680 34.40 -17.98 -30.82
C ILE A 680 34.15 -16.94 -31.93
N ASN A 681 34.19 -17.36 -33.20
CA ASN A 681 33.92 -16.48 -34.34
C ASN A 681 32.47 -15.96 -34.33
N ALA A 682 31.54 -16.74 -33.80
CA ALA A 682 30.15 -16.33 -33.56
C ALA A 682 29.99 -15.30 -32.42
N GLY A 683 31.03 -15.12 -31.60
CA GLY A 683 31.00 -14.24 -30.43
C GLY A 683 30.17 -14.79 -29.28
N LEU A 684 29.98 -16.12 -29.21
CA LEU A 684 29.34 -16.84 -28.09
C LEU A 684 30.34 -17.20 -26.99
N LEU A 685 31.62 -17.34 -27.37
CA LEU A 685 32.73 -17.60 -26.46
C LEU A 685 33.86 -16.60 -26.70
N THR A 686 34.59 -16.26 -25.66
CA THR A 686 35.84 -15.50 -25.75
C THR A 686 36.89 -16.16 -24.86
N ARG A 687 38.10 -16.34 -25.39
CA ARG A 687 39.21 -16.88 -24.59
C ARG A 687 39.62 -15.87 -23.52
N GLN A 688 39.83 -16.36 -22.30
CA GLN A 688 40.38 -15.54 -21.23
C GLN A 688 41.85 -15.20 -21.55
N LEU A 689 42.26 -13.96 -21.25
CA LEU A 689 43.62 -13.50 -21.52
C LEU A 689 44.67 -14.05 -20.55
N ILE A 690 44.24 -14.51 -19.37
CA ILE A 690 45.11 -14.95 -18.27
C ILE A 690 45.29 -16.48 -18.31
N ASP A 691 44.20 -17.22 -18.50
CA ASP A 691 44.21 -18.68 -18.57
C ASP A 691 43.70 -19.13 -19.95
N PRO A 692 44.56 -19.72 -20.80
CA PRO A 692 44.17 -20.15 -22.14
C PRO A 692 43.22 -21.34 -22.16
N ASN A 693 43.06 -22.08 -21.05
CA ASN A 693 42.12 -23.20 -20.92
C ASN A 693 40.72 -22.75 -20.51
N MET A 694 40.53 -21.48 -20.13
CA MET A 694 39.24 -20.95 -19.71
C MET A 694 38.58 -20.10 -20.80
N PHE A 695 37.29 -20.38 -21.04
CA PHE A 695 36.45 -19.60 -21.94
C PHE A 695 35.40 -18.82 -21.15
N TRP A 696 35.17 -17.57 -21.54
CA TRP A 696 34.05 -16.77 -21.04
C TRP A 696 32.92 -16.82 -22.04
N PHE A 697 31.70 -16.96 -21.54
CA PHE A 697 30.51 -16.76 -22.36
C PHE A 697 30.44 -15.30 -22.79
N ALA A 698 30.11 -15.07 -24.06
CA ALA A 698 30.08 -13.75 -24.67
C ALA A 698 28.73 -13.50 -25.36
N VAL A 699 28.33 -12.23 -25.40
CA VAL A 699 27.11 -11.81 -26.09
C VAL A 699 27.45 -11.57 -27.57
N PRO A 700 26.75 -12.20 -28.52
CA PRO A 700 27.00 -11.99 -29.94
C PRO A 700 26.91 -10.51 -30.34
N ASN A 701 27.87 -10.02 -31.13
CA ASN A 701 27.99 -8.63 -31.60
C ASN A 701 28.25 -7.55 -30.52
N ILE A 702 28.58 -7.94 -29.27
CA ILE A 702 28.83 -7.00 -28.16
C ILE A 702 30.06 -6.10 -28.36
N GLY A 703 30.98 -6.46 -29.25
CA GLY A 703 32.24 -5.72 -29.46
C GLY A 703 32.07 -4.24 -29.83
N SER A 704 31.01 -3.89 -30.58
CA SER A 704 30.71 -2.49 -30.92
C SER A 704 30.34 -1.65 -29.68
N VAL A 705 29.62 -2.27 -28.74
CA VAL A 705 29.21 -1.66 -27.48
C VAL A 705 30.35 -1.65 -26.46
N LEU A 706 31.15 -2.73 -26.36
CA LEU A 706 32.33 -2.80 -25.48
C LEU A 706 33.37 -1.73 -25.82
N LYS A 707 33.55 -1.44 -27.11
CA LYS A 707 34.42 -0.34 -27.55
C LYS A 707 33.93 1.01 -27.01
N GLY A 708 32.62 1.23 -26.99
CA GLY A 708 32.01 2.42 -26.39
C GLY A 708 32.16 2.46 -24.87
N LEU A 709 31.93 1.35 -24.17
CA LEU A 709 32.07 1.25 -22.71
C LEU A 709 33.51 1.51 -22.27
N SER A 710 34.46 0.75 -22.80
CA SER A 710 35.89 0.88 -22.46
C SER A 710 36.46 2.27 -22.75
N GLN A 711 36.05 2.92 -23.84
CA GLN A 711 36.52 4.26 -24.18
C GLN A 711 35.87 5.37 -23.34
N CYS A 712 34.67 5.14 -22.81
CA CYS A 712 33.96 6.11 -21.97
C CYS A 712 34.34 5.99 -20.49
N THR A 713 34.72 4.80 -20.01
CA THR A 713 35.16 4.55 -18.63
C THR A 713 36.67 4.77 -18.44
N LYS A 714 37.53 4.31 -19.37
CA LYS A 714 38.99 4.47 -19.27
C LYS A 714 39.48 5.81 -19.82
N LYS A 715 39.48 6.83 -18.95
CA LYS A 715 40.45 7.96 -18.94
C LYS A 715 40.35 8.72 -17.62
N ALA A 716 40.65 8.03 -16.51
CA ALA A 716 40.92 8.68 -15.23
C ALA A 716 42.41 8.98 -15.07
N TRP A 717 43.34 8.05 -15.31
CA TRP A 717 44.78 8.31 -15.11
C TRP A 717 45.67 7.51 -16.07
N SER A 718 46.47 8.22 -16.87
CA SER A 718 47.79 7.76 -17.32
C SER A 718 48.59 8.98 -17.77
N CYS A 719 49.28 9.60 -16.82
CA CYS A 719 50.46 10.40 -17.13
C CYS A 719 51.58 9.42 -17.44
N LYS A 720 51.95 9.27 -18.71
CA LYS A 720 53.30 8.84 -19.08
C LYS A 720 54.06 10.09 -19.48
N VAL A 721 55.07 10.44 -18.70
CA VAL A 721 56.05 11.46 -19.05
C VAL A 721 56.80 10.94 -20.28
N GLY A 722 56.46 11.47 -21.45
CA GLY A 722 57.22 11.32 -22.68
C GLY A 722 57.83 12.67 -23.01
N THR A 723 59.15 12.76 -22.89
CA THR A 723 59.95 13.83 -23.48
C THR A 723 59.73 13.82 -25.00
N HIS A 724 59.64 14.99 -25.61
CA HIS A 724 59.37 15.27 -27.04
C HIS A 724 57.89 15.48 -27.37
N GLY A 725 57.55 16.77 -27.46
CA GLY A 725 56.23 17.23 -27.80
C GLY A 725 55.81 16.84 -29.21
N HIS A 726 54.54 16.45 -29.36
CA HIS A 726 53.69 16.86 -30.47
C HIS A 726 52.22 16.49 -30.16
N LEU A 727 51.34 17.49 -30.27
CA LEU A 727 49.88 17.48 -30.45
C LEU A 727 48.98 16.63 -29.51
N LYS A 728 48.42 17.30 -28.48
CA LYS A 728 47.34 16.80 -27.62
C LYS A 728 46.01 16.73 -28.39
N ILE A 729 45.53 15.52 -28.69
CA ILE A 729 44.13 15.29 -29.11
C ILE A 729 43.24 15.31 -27.86
N TRP A 730 42.45 16.37 -27.69
CA TRP A 730 41.55 16.55 -26.54
C TRP A 730 40.21 15.79 -26.70
N GLU A 731 39.90 14.98 -25.67
CA GLU A 731 38.58 14.68 -25.09
C GLU A 731 37.57 13.69 -25.74
N LYS A 732 37.00 12.79 -24.89
CA LYS A 732 35.56 12.40 -24.82
C LYS A 732 35.30 11.23 -23.86
N GLY A 733 35.13 11.52 -22.57
CA GLY A 733 34.55 10.61 -21.57
C GLY A 733 33.84 11.39 -20.47
N THR A 734 32.87 10.79 -19.78
CA THR A 734 32.07 11.47 -18.75
C THR A 734 32.93 11.99 -17.59
N LEU A 735 33.95 11.21 -17.17
CA LEU A 735 34.93 11.66 -16.17
C LEU A 735 35.80 12.82 -16.66
N SER A 736 36.17 12.87 -17.94
CA SER A 736 37.02 13.96 -18.45
C SER A 736 36.27 15.29 -18.46
N LEU A 737 34.96 15.27 -18.76
CA LEU A 737 34.09 16.45 -18.72
C LEU A 737 33.96 17.02 -17.30
N LEU A 738 33.85 16.14 -16.30
CA LEU A 738 33.77 16.53 -14.90
C LEU A 738 35.12 17.03 -14.37
N ASN A 739 36.22 16.31 -14.66
CA ASN A 739 37.56 16.66 -14.17
C ASN A 739 38.09 18.00 -14.68
N ARG A 740 37.57 18.52 -15.81
CA ARG A 740 37.93 19.84 -16.34
C ARG A 740 37.23 20.99 -15.63
N ARG A 741 36.21 20.73 -14.82
CA ARG A 741 35.51 21.77 -14.07
C ARG A 741 36.23 22.08 -12.78
N ARG A 742 36.22 23.36 -12.39
CA ARG A 742 36.88 23.88 -11.17
C ARG A 742 36.52 23.07 -9.92
N TYR A 743 35.26 22.68 -9.77
CA TYR A 743 34.75 21.94 -8.60
C TYR A 743 34.51 20.45 -8.87
N LYS A 744 34.89 19.93 -10.05
CA LYS A 744 34.68 18.53 -10.46
C LYS A 744 33.23 18.03 -10.33
N GLU A 745 32.27 18.93 -10.50
CA GLU A 745 30.85 18.66 -10.34
C GLU A 745 30.00 19.34 -11.42
N ILE A 746 28.82 18.79 -11.69
CA ILE A 746 27.85 19.33 -12.66
C ILE A 746 26.43 18.88 -12.29
N MET A 747 25.42 19.68 -12.63
CA MET A 747 24.02 19.27 -12.53
C MET A 747 23.73 18.03 -13.37
N LEU A 748 22.95 17.08 -12.83
CA LEU A 748 22.62 15.83 -13.48
C LEU A 748 21.77 16.04 -14.75
N ALA A 749 20.70 16.84 -14.67
CA ALA A 749 19.76 17.00 -15.78
C ALA A 749 20.37 17.57 -17.08
N PRO A 750 21.28 18.58 -17.04
CA PRO A 750 22.02 19.01 -18.23
C PRO A 750 23.06 18.01 -18.72
N LEU A 751 23.60 17.16 -17.84
CA LEU A 751 24.58 16.15 -18.20
C LEU A 751 23.93 14.98 -18.95
N GLU A 752 22.76 14.52 -18.49
CA GLU A 752 22.01 13.43 -19.11
C GLU A 752 21.59 13.72 -20.56
N LYS A 753 21.42 14.99 -20.93
CA LYS A 753 21.04 15.40 -22.30
C LYS A 753 22.20 15.39 -23.29
N LYS A 754 23.44 15.11 -22.87
CA LYS A 754 24.62 15.12 -23.75
C LYS A 754 24.83 13.77 -24.41
N CYS A 755 24.98 13.75 -25.73
CA CYS A 755 25.36 12.53 -26.45
C CYS A 755 26.88 12.30 -26.41
N LEU A 756 27.30 11.06 -26.19
CA LEU A 756 28.70 10.64 -26.28
C LEU A 756 29.03 10.27 -27.72
N ARG A 757 30.15 10.76 -28.26
CA ARG A 757 30.51 10.54 -29.69
C ARG A 757 30.98 9.12 -29.99
N PHE A 758 31.40 8.35 -28.97
CA PHE A 758 32.04 7.04 -29.13
C PHE A 758 31.23 5.87 -28.55
N SER A 759 30.07 6.14 -27.94
CA SER A 759 29.19 5.09 -27.46
C SER A 759 27.82 5.18 -28.15
N PRO A 760 27.25 4.05 -28.61
CA PRO A 760 25.88 4.00 -29.10
C PRO A 760 24.84 4.05 -27.95
N LEU A 761 25.28 3.96 -26.69
CA LEU A 761 24.43 3.97 -25.51
C LEU A 761 24.22 5.38 -24.97
N ASP A 762 23.03 5.63 -24.42
CA ASP A 762 22.66 6.91 -23.81
C ASP A 762 23.58 7.27 -22.63
N MET A 763 23.81 8.57 -22.40
CA MET A 763 24.62 9.08 -21.30
C MET A 763 24.12 8.59 -19.94
N ARG A 764 22.81 8.39 -19.80
CA ARG A 764 22.20 7.83 -18.58
C ARG A 764 22.76 6.46 -18.23
N PHE A 765 23.01 5.62 -19.24
CA PHE A 765 23.61 4.30 -19.07
C PHE A 765 24.98 4.41 -18.40
N HIS A 766 25.85 5.26 -18.95
CA HIS A 766 27.21 5.48 -18.46
C HIS A 766 27.24 6.16 -17.08
N LEU A 767 26.31 7.08 -16.82
CA LEU A 767 26.23 7.74 -15.51
C LEU A 767 25.86 6.75 -14.40
N ARG A 768 24.90 5.86 -14.65
CA ARG A 768 24.49 4.85 -13.66
C ARG A 768 25.61 3.86 -13.38
N ASP A 769 26.31 3.43 -14.42
CA ASP A 769 27.49 2.57 -14.29
C ASP A 769 28.59 3.23 -13.43
N LEU A 770 28.93 4.49 -13.73
CA LEU A 770 29.95 5.24 -12.98
C LEU A 770 29.55 5.59 -11.54
N ILE A 771 28.26 5.78 -11.27
CA ILE A 771 27.75 6.00 -9.91
C ILE A 771 27.83 4.71 -9.11
N GLY A 772 27.35 3.59 -9.66
CA GLY A 772 27.30 2.32 -8.94
C GLY A 772 28.66 1.63 -8.79
N SER A 773 29.60 1.87 -9.72
CA SER A 773 31.02 1.51 -9.56
C SER A 773 31.75 2.40 -8.54
N GLY A 774 31.14 3.51 -8.10
CA GLY A 774 31.69 4.40 -7.06
C GLY A 774 32.60 5.51 -7.59
N HIS A 775 32.81 5.61 -8.91
CA HIS A 775 33.61 6.69 -9.51
C HIS A 775 32.92 8.06 -9.44
N LEU A 776 31.58 8.08 -9.40
CA LEU A 776 30.76 9.29 -9.26
C LEU A 776 29.86 9.21 -8.02
N LYS A 777 29.62 10.35 -7.39
CA LYS A 777 28.68 10.49 -6.26
C LYS A 777 27.61 11.53 -6.61
N THR A 778 26.38 11.26 -6.22
CA THR A 778 25.26 12.20 -6.34
C THR A 778 25.08 12.95 -5.03
N VAL A 779 24.93 14.28 -5.12
CA VAL A 779 24.72 15.17 -3.98
C VAL A 779 23.46 15.99 -4.25
N ASN A 780 22.54 16.02 -3.28
CA ASN A 780 21.34 16.82 -3.39
C ASN A 780 21.65 18.28 -3.03
N THR A 781 21.24 19.23 -3.88
CA THR A 781 21.40 20.67 -3.64
C THR A 781 20.05 21.38 -3.75
N PRO A 782 19.88 22.59 -3.20
CA PRO A 782 18.62 23.34 -3.30
C PRO A 782 18.16 23.57 -4.75
N THR A 783 19.11 23.59 -5.69
CA THR A 783 18.89 23.78 -7.13
C THR A 783 18.74 22.47 -7.92
N GLY A 784 18.79 21.31 -7.26
CA GLY A 784 18.65 19.98 -7.88
C GLY A 784 19.84 19.04 -7.65
N LEU A 785 19.83 17.89 -8.31
CA LEU A 785 20.84 16.85 -8.14
C LEU A 785 22.14 17.18 -8.87
N VAL A 786 23.26 17.18 -8.14
CA VAL A 786 24.60 17.39 -8.68
C VAL A 786 25.37 16.08 -8.68
N VAL A 787 26.09 15.80 -9.77
CA VAL A 787 27.03 14.68 -9.89
C VAL A 787 28.43 15.22 -9.69
N ARG A 788 29.19 14.60 -8.78
CA ARG A 788 30.58 14.94 -8.47
C ARG A 788 31.48 13.72 -8.65
N VAL A 789 32.71 13.94 -9.09
CA VAL A 789 33.75 12.89 -9.08
C VAL A 789 34.04 12.47 -7.64
N SER A 790 33.94 11.18 -7.33
CA SER A 790 34.36 10.67 -6.03
C SER A 790 35.86 10.93 -5.90
N LYS A 791 36.27 11.67 -4.86
CA LYS A 791 37.65 11.66 -4.42
C LYS A 791 37.81 10.39 -3.59
N ASP A 792 38.74 9.54 -4.00
CA ASP A 792 39.25 8.49 -3.12
C ASP A 792 39.84 9.11 -1.84
#